data_AF-A0A6I1KM69-F1
#
_entry.id   AF-A0A6I1KM69-F1
#
_cell.length_a   1.000
_cell.length_b   1.000
_cell.length_c   1.000
_cell.angle_alpha   90.00
_cell.angle_beta   90.00
_cell.angle_gamma   90.00
#
_symmetry.space_group_name_H-M   'P 1'
#
loop_
_entity.id
_entity.type
_entity.pdbx_description
1 polymer ?
#
loop_
_entity_poly.entity_id
_entity_poly.type
_entity_poly.pdbx_seq_one_letter_code
_entity_poly.pdbx_strand_id
1 'polypeptide(L)'
;MLRLKPVPRFACIATFFFLLSPIPVLAMECYQCHGVTNPPDYRPVDSPYRNISSGGFQGNHRTHMVPAAGASSCSKCHQETAEYGPGHRNSLIEISLNINNSPLTAVYRNGSTAFPQRTTPRLGSCSNVNCHFERETPTWGGPAFTVPDSCAQCHGSPPGGGDSGAAGSHAKHDLYYSGTAGCAKCHTDHRTDSPPFGHATSAGRNLILAVQNPFSSANGSYSGALDDYLPKSQTNQFGNCSNVYCHSKGDSKSTFVSNIVPVWGTPLPPDCTGCHGNGHGTATEITSGSHTMHTGRDYYGQYVYPCGTCHYTTATGNITVVNPANHVNTKIDVALSPIFGGSYTVSGHDPGGTVGQCANVYCHSDVQPDGGIGGPTSYDNPTWGAANSIGCGGCHATGGHGHGSTSQMATGSHIKHLSYSFTTTTNTVKCMICHKYTDYPFVTSCFGNPYGNIICHASGTSVKHANGKIDVRLDPTFGNMSAYLGSPEPGNGYANCTNTYCHSNGTSISTGTIPSSATTNWGSGAVACSSCHGYPPGYGTGSSKANSHIQHSGAGCNRCHFGTTTSGSAISSITLHVNKAYDVTAGSGVTFAYSYAAPGGVCSNISCHGGRNATWGTTLPCDECHDAPPDTVAHRKHFSGTVVQAAYGDVRIAQDFTPDATGYIMNCGNCHPIDRARHGNGVIDVELYNSQSAAGSLKAMNPATAAYTNGTSSHTDSRGFAYTNGTCSNIYCHSYNSFTTPTDCTFTNESGSRYCDGYAQANLQVTRVYRDVTWNSSLPDGCSGCHANAPRTDYTTNDGMTGDSHAWGNPWDYEQGHFNKEWFNMNPITCNYCHNDTVKADSKWWRSNPPFYTNFSSVPIAGFSKHVNGKKDVAFEKTKPFTMERADWWGNITRTDFSLTGATYDKETKSCNSVSCHLGQTTVKWGKTYRGYQAWNGIDYVCWECHSGGY
;
A
#
# COMPACT_ATOMS: atom_id res chain seq x y z
N MET A 1 -98.06 -54.86 22.66
CA MET A 1 -99.12 -55.67 23.30
C MET A 1 -99.10 -57.08 22.70
N LEU A 2 -99.61 -58.04 23.46
CA LEU A 2 -99.33 -59.48 23.44
C LEU A 2 -99.51 -60.26 22.11
N ARG A 3 -98.76 -61.37 22.05
CA ARG A 3 -98.85 -62.57 21.19
C ARG A 3 -100.28 -62.99 20.84
N LEU A 4 -100.46 -63.59 19.64
CA LEU A 4 -100.86 -65.01 19.44
C LEU A 4 -101.11 -65.32 17.93
N LYS A 5 -100.47 -66.40 17.43
CA LYS A 5 -100.92 -67.26 16.30
C LYS A 5 -102.08 -68.17 16.80
N PRO A 6 -102.68 -69.14 16.05
CA PRO A 6 -102.58 -69.58 14.63
C PRO A 6 -103.98 -69.81 13.92
N VAL A 7 -104.12 -69.84 12.57
CA VAL A 7 -104.30 -71.02 11.61
C VAL A 7 -105.63 -71.82 11.81
N PRO A 8 -106.32 -72.43 10.80
CA PRO A 8 -106.66 -72.00 9.41
C PRO A 8 -108.01 -72.60 8.84
N ARG A 9 -108.21 -72.45 7.51
CA ARG A 9 -108.92 -73.33 6.53
C ARG A 9 -110.44 -73.56 6.62
N PHE A 10 -111.15 -73.27 5.52
CA PHE A 10 -111.81 -74.19 4.54
C PHE A 10 -112.83 -73.39 3.70
N ALA A 11 -112.63 -73.30 2.38
CA ALA A 11 -113.39 -74.01 1.31
C ALA A 11 -114.87 -73.56 1.20
N CYS A 12 -115.24 -72.77 0.18
CA CYS A 12 -115.61 -73.14 -1.20
C CYS A 12 -117.11 -73.49 -1.39
N ILE A 13 -117.62 -73.13 -2.58
CA ILE A 13 -118.91 -73.47 -3.23
C ILE A 13 -120.02 -72.42 -2.95
N ALA A 14 -120.31 -71.42 -3.81
CA ALA A 14 -120.72 -71.36 -5.23
C ALA A 14 -122.22 -71.59 -5.49
N THR A 15 -122.97 -70.52 -5.84
CA THR A 15 -124.22 -70.52 -6.62
C THR A 15 -124.54 -69.07 -7.05
N PHE A 16 -124.24 -68.66 -8.29
CA PHE A 16 -125.10 -68.60 -9.49
C PHE A 16 -126.11 -67.44 -9.56
N PHE A 17 -126.01 -66.71 -10.68
CA PHE A 17 -127.03 -65.99 -11.46
C PHE A 17 -127.12 -64.44 -11.48
N PHE A 18 -127.08 -63.96 -12.73
CA PHE A 18 -127.54 -62.72 -13.36
C PHE A 18 -126.55 -61.59 -13.69
N LEU A 19 -126.23 -61.58 -14.99
CA LEU A 19 -125.53 -60.59 -15.79
C LEU A 19 -126.36 -59.31 -15.98
N LEU A 20 -125.78 -58.18 -15.58
CA LEU A 20 -125.94 -56.86 -16.18
C LEU A 20 -124.53 -56.26 -16.26
N SER A 21 -124.02 -56.04 -17.47
CA SER A 21 -122.64 -55.57 -17.71
C SER A 21 -122.43 -54.12 -17.25
N PRO A 22 -121.41 -53.82 -16.42
CA PRO A 22 -120.86 -52.49 -16.26
C PRO A 22 -119.54 -52.34 -17.05
N ILE A 23 -119.27 -51.09 -17.42
CA ILE A 23 -118.06 -50.57 -18.07
C ILE A 23 -116.80 -50.99 -17.26
N PRO A 24 -115.71 -51.46 -17.89
CA PRO A 24 -114.49 -51.81 -17.17
C PRO A 24 -113.77 -50.53 -16.70
N VAL A 25 -113.70 -50.34 -15.39
CA VAL A 25 -112.66 -49.53 -14.76
C VAL A 25 -111.43 -50.44 -14.62
N LEU A 26 -110.37 -50.17 -15.40
CA LEU A 26 -109.09 -50.87 -15.27
C LEU A 26 -108.45 -50.48 -13.93
N ALA A 27 -108.36 -51.43 -12.99
CA ALA A 27 -107.61 -51.27 -11.76
C ALA A 27 -106.10 -51.27 -12.05
N MET A 28 -105.37 -50.33 -11.46
CA MET A 28 -103.91 -50.29 -11.53
C MET A 28 -103.30 -51.30 -10.54
N GLU A 29 -102.37 -52.12 -11.01
CA GLU A 29 -101.72 -53.17 -10.20
C GLU A 29 -100.37 -52.69 -9.64
N CYS A 30 -100.02 -53.11 -8.41
CA CYS A 30 -98.84 -52.63 -7.70
C CYS A 30 -97.53 -52.82 -8.51
N TYR A 31 -97.41 -53.94 -9.23
CA TYR A 31 -96.20 -54.27 -9.99
C TYR A 31 -95.96 -53.37 -11.21
N GLN A 32 -97.01 -52.71 -11.74
CA GLN A 32 -96.92 -51.77 -12.86
C GLN A 32 -96.23 -50.46 -12.46
N CYS A 33 -96.18 -50.13 -11.16
CA CYS A 33 -95.43 -49.00 -10.60
C CYS A 33 -94.02 -49.38 -10.11
N HIS A 34 -93.73 -50.68 -9.97
CA HIS A 34 -92.43 -51.20 -9.48
C HIS A 34 -91.56 -51.83 -10.58
N GLY A 35 -92.00 -51.78 -11.84
CA GLY A 35 -91.10 -51.91 -13.00
C GLY A 35 -90.85 -53.31 -13.54
N VAL A 36 -91.74 -54.27 -13.27
CA VAL A 36 -91.57 -55.67 -13.68
C VAL A 36 -92.42 -56.10 -14.89
N THR A 37 -93.11 -55.16 -15.57
CA THR A 37 -93.85 -55.43 -16.82
C THR A 37 -93.64 -54.34 -17.85
N ASN A 38 -93.57 -54.72 -19.13
CA ASN A 38 -93.42 -53.81 -20.26
C ASN A 38 -94.41 -54.18 -21.37
N PRO A 39 -95.38 -53.32 -21.76
CA PRO A 39 -96.15 -52.31 -20.99
C PRO A 39 -97.38 -52.92 -20.27
N PRO A 40 -97.97 -52.22 -19.28
CA PRO A 40 -97.61 -50.86 -18.82
C PRO A 40 -96.53 -50.81 -17.71
N ASP A 41 -95.60 -49.85 -17.82
CA ASP A 41 -94.59 -49.48 -16.81
C ASP A 41 -94.80 -47.99 -16.47
N TYR A 42 -95.42 -47.76 -15.32
CA TYR A 42 -95.82 -46.44 -14.85
C TYR A 42 -94.71 -45.70 -14.09
N ARG A 43 -93.52 -46.31 -13.91
CA ARG A 43 -92.38 -45.58 -13.34
C ARG A 43 -92.08 -44.34 -14.20
N PRO A 44 -91.65 -43.22 -13.60
CA PRO A 44 -91.32 -42.03 -14.37
C PRO A 44 -90.26 -42.32 -15.44
N VAL A 45 -90.55 -41.93 -16.67
CA VAL A 45 -89.64 -42.05 -17.81
C VAL A 45 -88.59 -40.94 -17.76
N ASP A 46 -87.37 -41.21 -18.21
CA ASP A 46 -86.28 -40.21 -18.30
C ASP A 46 -86.55 -39.22 -19.44
N SER A 47 -87.49 -38.32 -19.22
CA SER A 47 -87.99 -37.39 -20.23
C SER A 47 -88.69 -36.20 -19.59
N PRO A 48 -88.64 -35.01 -20.22
CA PRO A 48 -89.40 -33.85 -19.79
C PRO A 48 -90.91 -33.95 -20.10
N TYR A 49 -91.41 -35.09 -20.60
CA TYR A 49 -92.83 -35.32 -20.83
C TYR A 49 -93.31 -36.69 -20.33
N ARG A 50 -94.63 -36.82 -20.10
CA ARG A 50 -95.30 -38.09 -19.80
C ARG A 50 -95.30 -39.00 -21.02
N ASN A 51 -94.79 -40.23 -20.91
CA ASN A 51 -94.82 -41.18 -22.02
C ASN A 51 -96.21 -41.81 -22.14
N ILE A 52 -96.94 -41.45 -23.20
CA ILE A 52 -98.30 -41.94 -23.44
C ILE A 52 -98.32 -43.45 -23.75
N SER A 53 -97.26 -43.98 -24.35
CA SER A 53 -97.19 -45.40 -24.77
C SER A 53 -96.91 -46.36 -23.61
N SER A 54 -96.07 -45.96 -22.64
CA SER A 54 -95.80 -46.79 -21.45
C SER A 54 -96.68 -46.41 -20.25
N GLY A 55 -97.35 -45.25 -20.31
CA GLY A 55 -98.09 -44.65 -19.20
C GLY A 55 -97.21 -43.96 -18.14
N GLY A 56 -95.88 -43.99 -18.31
CA GLY A 56 -94.91 -43.50 -17.34
C GLY A 56 -94.91 -41.98 -17.19
N PHE A 57 -94.84 -41.50 -15.95
CA PHE A 57 -94.83 -40.07 -15.61
C PHE A 57 -93.55 -39.36 -16.06
N GLN A 58 -93.58 -38.03 -16.08
CA GLN A 58 -92.37 -37.21 -16.31
C GLN A 58 -91.39 -37.37 -15.13
N GLY A 59 -90.10 -37.59 -15.39
CA GLY A 59 -89.08 -37.69 -14.34
C GLY A 59 -87.74 -38.21 -14.85
N ASN A 60 -86.90 -38.75 -13.96
CA ASN A 60 -85.62 -39.40 -14.29
C ASN A 60 -85.39 -40.70 -13.47
N HIS A 61 -86.44 -41.49 -13.22
CA HIS A 61 -86.30 -42.68 -12.37
C HIS A 61 -85.54 -43.82 -13.06
N ARG A 62 -85.64 -43.95 -14.39
CA ARG A 62 -85.02 -45.07 -15.13
C ARG A 62 -83.50 -44.90 -15.26
N THR A 63 -83.00 -43.66 -15.23
CA THR A 63 -81.57 -43.31 -15.16
C THR A 63 -80.98 -43.51 -13.77
N HIS A 64 -81.79 -43.43 -12.71
CA HIS A 64 -81.36 -43.59 -11.32
C HIS A 64 -81.60 -44.99 -10.75
N MET A 65 -82.19 -45.90 -11.53
CA MET A 65 -82.56 -47.25 -11.10
C MET A 65 -82.13 -48.29 -12.12
N VAL A 66 -81.78 -49.48 -11.64
CA VAL A 66 -81.56 -50.63 -12.51
C VAL A 66 -82.88 -51.05 -13.19
N PRO A 67 -82.84 -51.70 -14.37
CA PRO A 67 -84.06 -52.10 -15.10
C PRO A 67 -85.07 -52.89 -14.25
N ALA A 68 -84.59 -53.78 -13.36
CA ALA A 68 -85.37 -54.51 -12.37
C ALA A 68 -84.98 -54.07 -10.95
N ALA A 69 -85.75 -53.15 -10.36
CA ALA A 69 -85.43 -52.56 -9.06
C ALA A 69 -86.25 -53.19 -7.93
N GLY A 70 -85.58 -53.68 -6.88
CA GLY A 70 -86.23 -54.13 -5.65
C GLY A 70 -86.43 -53.00 -4.63
N ALA A 71 -87.13 -53.29 -3.54
CA ALA A 71 -87.43 -52.34 -2.44
C ALA A 71 -86.20 -51.56 -1.93
N SER A 72 -85.03 -52.19 -1.86
CA SER A 72 -83.77 -51.58 -1.43
C SER A 72 -83.22 -50.50 -2.39
N SER A 73 -83.65 -50.50 -3.65
CA SER A 73 -83.30 -49.44 -4.62
C SER A 73 -84.11 -48.16 -4.34
N CYS A 74 -85.35 -48.33 -3.92
CA CYS A 74 -86.28 -47.23 -3.62
C CYS A 74 -85.97 -46.59 -2.26
N SER A 75 -85.56 -47.40 -1.27
CA SER A 75 -85.33 -46.96 0.11
C SER A 75 -84.18 -45.96 0.26
N LYS A 76 -83.31 -45.83 -0.76
CA LYS A 76 -82.25 -44.80 -0.82
C LYS A 76 -82.82 -43.38 -0.86
N CYS A 77 -83.99 -43.21 -1.48
CA CYS A 77 -84.64 -41.92 -1.67
C CYS A 77 -85.96 -41.81 -0.90
N HIS A 78 -86.60 -42.93 -0.53
CA HIS A 78 -87.95 -42.95 0.06
C HIS A 78 -87.97 -43.67 1.41
N GLN A 79 -88.43 -43.00 2.48
CA GLN A 79 -88.30 -43.46 3.88
C GLN A 79 -89.19 -44.66 4.25
N GLU A 80 -90.24 -44.98 3.48
CA GLU A 80 -91.22 -46.04 3.81
C GLU A 80 -91.37 -47.13 2.73
N THR A 81 -90.30 -47.49 2.02
CA THR A 81 -90.38 -48.44 0.88
C THR A 81 -89.80 -49.83 1.14
N ALA A 82 -89.15 -50.05 2.28
CA ALA A 82 -88.49 -51.33 2.59
C ALA A 82 -89.46 -52.53 2.65
N GLU A 83 -90.75 -52.28 2.92
CA GLU A 83 -91.77 -53.31 3.11
C GLU A 83 -92.95 -53.22 2.12
N TYR A 84 -92.87 -52.38 1.08
CA TYR A 84 -94.01 -52.06 0.18
C TYR A 84 -95.28 -51.63 0.95
N GLY A 85 -95.11 -50.80 1.98
CA GLY A 85 -96.21 -50.31 2.82
C GLY A 85 -97.20 -49.41 2.05
N PRO A 86 -98.46 -49.25 2.52
CA PRO A 86 -99.49 -48.47 1.82
C PRO A 86 -99.25 -46.95 1.81
N GLY A 87 -98.16 -46.46 2.42
CA GLY A 87 -97.85 -45.04 2.65
C GLY A 87 -97.78 -44.18 1.39
N HIS A 88 -97.60 -44.77 0.20
CA HIS A 88 -97.58 -44.06 -1.09
C HIS A 88 -98.94 -44.04 -1.84
N ARG A 89 -100.03 -44.59 -1.27
CA ARG A 89 -101.40 -44.54 -1.85
C ARG A 89 -102.17 -43.26 -1.47
N ASN A 90 -101.56 -42.35 -0.73
CA ASN A 90 -102.12 -41.07 -0.28
C ASN A 90 -101.94 -39.93 -1.30
N SER A 91 -101.61 -40.25 -2.57
CA SER A 91 -101.29 -39.29 -3.64
C SER A 91 -100.01 -38.46 -3.43
N LEU A 92 -99.20 -38.82 -2.43
CA LEU A 92 -97.95 -38.16 -2.06
C LEU A 92 -96.83 -39.21 -1.97
N ILE A 93 -95.78 -39.06 -2.79
CA ILE A 93 -94.57 -39.89 -2.66
C ILE A 93 -93.53 -39.09 -1.88
N GLU A 94 -93.33 -39.44 -0.60
CA GLU A 94 -92.36 -38.76 0.26
C GLU A 94 -90.92 -39.10 -0.10
N ILE A 95 -90.05 -38.07 -0.09
CA ILE A 95 -88.61 -38.21 -0.30
C ILE A 95 -87.90 -37.98 1.04
N SER A 96 -86.90 -38.80 1.34
CA SER A 96 -86.10 -38.64 2.55
C SER A 96 -85.38 -37.30 2.59
N LEU A 97 -85.36 -36.66 3.76
CA LEU A 97 -84.55 -35.47 4.01
C LEU A 97 -83.04 -35.77 4.10
N ASN A 98 -82.63 -37.04 4.25
CA ASN A 98 -81.24 -37.50 4.25
C ASN A 98 -81.06 -38.60 3.20
N ILE A 99 -81.32 -38.26 1.93
CA ILE A 99 -81.16 -39.18 0.79
C ILE A 99 -79.81 -39.89 0.87
N ASN A 100 -79.83 -41.22 0.90
CA ASN A 100 -78.65 -42.09 0.96
C ASN A 100 -77.62 -41.70 2.03
N ASN A 101 -78.05 -41.36 3.25
CA ASN A 101 -77.18 -40.92 4.34
C ASN A 101 -76.31 -39.70 3.98
N SER A 102 -76.86 -38.74 3.22
CA SER A 102 -76.15 -37.49 2.93
C SER A 102 -75.74 -36.79 4.25
N PRO A 103 -74.48 -36.33 4.39
CA PRO A 103 -73.98 -35.74 5.64
C PRO A 103 -74.72 -34.47 6.08
N LEU A 104 -75.26 -33.73 5.11
CA LEU A 104 -76.14 -32.58 5.32
C LEU A 104 -77.53 -32.91 4.79
N THR A 105 -78.55 -32.31 5.42
CA THR A 105 -79.95 -32.46 5.02
C THR A 105 -80.15 -32.08 3.54
N ALA A 106 -80.53 -33.08 2.74
CA ALA A 106 -80.86 -32.94 1.33
C ALA A 106 -82.37 -32.69 1.20
N VAL A 107 -82.75 -31.48 0.77
CA VAL A 107 -84.16 -31.11 0.58
C VAL A 107 -84.48 -31.11 -0.91
N TYR A 108 -85.55 -31.80 -1.31
CA TYR A 108 -86.13 -31.64 -2.63
C TYR A 108 -86.86 -30.29 -2.73
N ARG A 109 -86.32 -29.36 -3.52
CA ARG A 109 -86.78 -27.98 -3.65
C ARG A 109 -87.94 -27.90 -4.63
N ASN A 110 -89.14 -28.18 -4.13
CA ASN A 110 -90.38 -28.05 -4.90
C ASN A 110 -91.57 -27.48 -4.09
N GLY A 111 -91.32 -27.00 -2.86
CA GLY A 111 -92.36 -26.42 -2.00
C GLY A 111 -93.22 -27.44 -1.22
N SER A 112 -92.93 -28.74 -1.29
CA SER A 112 -93.44 -29.80 -0.39
C SER A 112 -92.46 -30.99 -0.39
N THR A 113 -92.47 -31.81 0.68
CA THR A 113 -91.60 -32.99 0.85
C THR A 113 -92.03 -34.21 0.02
N ALA A 114 -93.11 -34.08 -0.77
CA ALA A 114 -93.70 -35.17 -1.54
C ALA A 114 -93.89 -34.82 -3.02
N PHE A 115 -93.80 -35.83 -3.89
CA PHE A 115 -94.12 -35.72 -5.30
C PHE A 115 -95.65 -35.83 -5.50
N PRO A 116 -96.37 -34.78 -5.90
CA PRO A 116 -97.80 -34.89 -6.15
C PRO A 116 -98.04 -35.62 -7.48
N GLN A 117 -98.81 -36.70 -7.45
CA GLN A 117 -99.18 -37.47 -8.65
C GLN A 117 -100.26 -36.73 -9.47
N ARG A 118 -99.89 -35.63 -10.14
CA ARG A 118 -100.76 -34.83 -11.01
C ARG A 118 -100.38 -34.99 -12.48
N THR A 119 -101.30 -34.66 -13.38
CA THR A 119 -101.10 -34.72 -14.84
C THR A 119 -99.96 -33.83 -15.34
N THR A 120 -99.65 -32.74 -14.63
CA THR A 120 -98.52 -31.83 -14.88
C THR A 120 -97.75 -31.58 -13.58
N PRO A 121 -96.79 -32.46 -13.22
CA PRO A 121 -96.02 -32.28 -12.00
C PRO A 121 -95.05 -31.10 -12.13
N ARG A 122 -94.95 -30.24 -11.10
CA ARG A 122 -93.83 -29.29 -10.98
C ARG A 122 -92.62 -30.08 -10.52
N LEU A 123 -91.54 -30.10 -11.29
CA LEU A 123 -90.30 -30.79 -10.93
C LEU A 123 -89.31 -29.80 -10.31
N GLY A 124 -88.49 -30.29 -9.38
CA GLY A 124 -87.53 -29.51 -8.61
C GLY A 124 -86.13 -30.12 -8.62
N SER A 125 -85.20 -29.45 -7.96
CA SER A 125 -83.82 -29.89 -7.72
C SER A 125 -83.69 -30.47 -6.31
N CYS A 126 -82.69 -31.31 -6.06
CA CYS A 126 -82.27 -31.66 -4.71
C CYS A 126 -81.18 -30.67 -4.28
N SER A 127 -81.25 -30.16 -3.04
CA SER A 127 -80.35 -29.08 -2.58
C SER A 127 -78.90 -29.52 -2.34
N ASN A 128 -78.68 -30.74 -1.83
CA ASN A 128 -77.35 -31.19 -1.38
C ASN A 128 -77.29 -32.72 -1.22
N VAL A 129 -77.36 -33.48 -2.31
CA VAL A 129 -77.30 -34.96 -2.27
C VAL A 129 -75.88 -35.47 -2.51
N ASN A 130 -75.46 -36.47 -1.74
CA ASN A 130 -74.12 -37.06 -1.86
C ASN A 130 -73.83 -37.68 -3.25
N CYS A 131 -74.83 -38.27 -3.91
CA CYS A 131 -74.71 -38.82 -5.27
C CYS A 131 -74.35 -37.75 -6.33
N HIS A 132 -74.66 -36.48 -6.08
CA HIS A 132 -74.30 -35.35 -6.94
C HIS A 132 -73.28 -34.42 -6.26
N PHE A 133 -72.37 -35.01 -5.47
CA PHE A 133 -71.23 -34.30 -4.87
C PHE A 133 -71.63 -33.08 -4.03
N GLU A 134 -72.75 -33.17 -3.31
CA GLU A 134 -73.21 -32.14 -2.37
C GLU A 134 -73.42 -30.77 -3.02
N ARG A 135 -73.86 -30.82 -4.29
CA ARG A 135 -74.31 -29.66 -5.07
C ARG A 135 -75.81 -29.72 -5.28
N GLU A 136 -76.38 -28.57 -5.65
CA GLU A 136 -77.74 -28.54 -6.14
C GLU A 136 -77.82 -29.34 -7.45
N THR A 137 -78.73 -30.31 -7.51
CA THR A 137 -78.87 -31.16 -8.70
C THR A 137 -79.54 -30.39 -9.83
N PRO A 138 -79.38 -30.85 -11.09
CA PRO A 138 -80.31 -30.46 -12.15
C PRO A 138 -81.76 -30.74 -11.73
N THR A 139 -82.68 -29.98 -12.31
CA THR A 139 -84.11 -30.23 -12.14
C THR A 139 -84.44 -31.66 -12.56
N TRP A 140 -85.16 -32.38 -11.69
CA TRP A 140 -85.66 -33.73 -11.98
C TRP A 140 -86.43 -33.73 -13.31
N GLY A 141 -86.22 -34.72 -14.19
CA GLY A 141 -86.80 -34.77 -15.54
C GLY A 141 -86.07 -33.97 -16.62
N GLY A 142 -84.92 -33.35 -16.30
CA GLY A 142 -83.99 -32.78 -17.29
C GLY A 142 -83.15 -33.85 -18.02
N PRO A 143 -82.38 -33.46 -19.06
CA PRO A 143 -81.53 -34.37 -19.83
C PRO A 143 -80.44 -35.03 -18.98
N ALA A 144 -80.07 -36.27 -19.33
CA ALA A 144 -78.97 -37.00 -18.69
C ALA A 144 -77.59 -36.39 -19.05
N PHE A 145 -76.61 -36.58 -18.16
CA PHE A 145 -75.22 -36.18 -18.40
C PHE A 145 -74.59 -36.97 -19.57
N THR A 146 -73.77 -36.30 -20.37
CA THR A 146 -73.07 -36.86 -21.54
C THR A 146 -71.56 -36.83 -21.36
N VAL A 147 -70.87 -37.85 -21.87
CA VAL A 147 -69.40 -37.87 -21.94
C VAL A 147 -68.96 -37.32 -23.31
N PRO A 148 -67.94 -36.44 -23.38
CA PRO A 148 -67.10 -35.93 -22.27
C PRO A 148 -67.62 -34.64 -21.61
N ASP A 149 -68.61 -33.98 -22.20
CA ASP A 149 -68.95 -32.57 -21.89
C ASP A 149 -69.46 -32.36 -20.46
N SER A 150 -70.00 -33.39 -19.82
CA SER A 150 -70.58 -33.31 -18.47
C SER A 150 -69.64 -33.78 -17.35
N CYS A 151 -68.38 -34.13 -17.63
CA CYS A 151 -67.42 -34.53 -16.58
C CYS A 151 -67.20 -33.43 -15.53
N ALA A 152 -67.27 -32.16 -15.95
CA ALA A 152 -67.11 -30.98 -15.10
C ALA A 152 -68.25 -30.81 -14.06
N GLN A 153 -69.37 -31.50 -14.26
CA GLN A 153 -70.50 -31.48 -13.32
C GLN A 153 -70.15 -32.19 -12.00
N CYS A 154 -69.24 -33.17 -12.06
CA CYS A 154 -68.73 -33.89 -10.89
C CYS A 154 -67.31 -33.46 -10.51
N HIS A 155 -66.44 -33.26 -11.50
CA HIS A 155 -65.04 -32.86 -11.29
C HIS A 155 -64.87 -31.35 -11.52
N GLY A 156 -64.52 -30.58 -10.49
CA GLY A 156 -63.73 -29.36 -10.74
C GLY A 156 -62.34 -29.82 -11.17
N SER A 157 -61.82 -29.40 -12.33
CA SER A 157 -60.47 -29.79 -12.75
C SER A 157 -59.60 -28.55 -12.98
N PRO A 158 -58.47 -28.42 -12.24
CA PRO A 158 -58.17 -29.19 -11.02
C PRO A 158 -59.27 -28.95 -9.96
N PRO A 159 -59.49 -29.87 -8.99
CA PRO A 159 -60.45 -29.61 -7.93
C PRO A 159 -59.93 -28.40 -7.17
N GLY A 160 -60.55 -27.24 -7.47
CA GLY A 160 -60.27 -25.99 -6.79
C GLY A 160 -60.64 -26.22 -5.35
N GLY A 161 -59.63 -26.55 -4.54
CA GLY A 161 -59.81 -26.91 -3.15
C GLY A 161 -60.72 -25.89 -2.49
N GLY A 162 -61.77 -26.37 -1.83
CA GLY A 162 -62.56 -25.54 -0.95
C GLY A 162 -61.75 -25.12 0.28
N ASP A 163 -62.46 -24.64 1.30
CA ASP A 163 -61.97 -24.00 2.52
C ASP A 163 -60.98 -24.86 3.38
N SER A 164 -60.59 -26.06 2.94
CA SER A 164 -59.75 -27.05 3.62
C SER A 164 -58.27 -27.12 3.17
N GLY A 165 -57.80 -26.21 2.29
CA GLY A 165 -56.36 -26.11 1.94
C GLY A 165 -55.88 -26.97 0.75
N ALA A 166 -56.80 -27.65 0.05
CA ALA A 166 -56.47 -28.53 -1.08
C ALA A 166 -56.04 -27.81 -2.38
N ALA A 167 -56.17 -26.49 -2.49
CA ALA A 167 -55.93 -25.74 -3.72
C ALA A 167 -54.44 -25.68 -4.13
N GLY A 168 -53.49 -25.82 -3.19
CA GLY A 168 -52.07 -25.56 -3.46
C GLY A 168 -51.31 -26.70 -4.14
N SER A 169 -51.59 -27.97 -3.81
CA SER A 169 -50.81 -29.11 -4.32
C SER A 169 -51.11 -29.41 -5.79
N HIS A 170 -52.38 -29.41 -6.21
CA HIS A 170 -52.71 -29.55 -7.64
C HIS A 170 -52.09 -28.42 -8.48
N ALA A 171 -52.18 -27.16 -8.02
CA ALA A 171 -51.57 -26.04 -8.72
C ALA A 171 -50.05 -26.21 -8.92
N LYS A 172 -49.34 -26.86 -7.98
CA LYS A 172 -47.91 -27.17 -8.13
C LYS A 172 -47.66 -28.29 -9.14
N HIS A 173 -48.48 -29.33 -9.15
CA HIS A 173 -48.35 -30.43 -10.11
C HIS A 173 -48.75 -29.98 -11.53
N ASP A 174 -49.72 -29.09 -11.67
CA ASP A 174 -50.17 -28.55 -12.95
C ASP A 174 -49.08 -27.74 -13.67
N LEU A 175 -48.10 -27.19 -12.94
CA LEU A 175 -46.90 -26.57 -13.53
C LEU A 175 -46.05 -27.56 -14.34
N TYR A 176 -46.07 -28.84 -13.95
CA TYR A 176 -45.27 -29.91 -14.57
C TYR A 176 -46.12 -30.86 -15.44
N TYR A 177 -47.38 -31.09 -15.06
CA TYR A 177 -48.32 -31.99 -15.72
C TYR A 177 -49.61 -31.25 -16.05
N SER A 178 -49.56 -30.38 -17.06
CA SER A 178 -50.70 -29.55 -17.45
C SER A 178 -51.78 -30.32 -18.21
N GLY A 179 -53.02 -29.85 -18.07
CA GLY A 179 -54.19 -30.38 -18.78
C GLY A 179 -54.72 -31.70 -18.22
N THR A 180 -55.86 -32.14 -18.74
CA THR A 180 -56.60 -33.32 -18.24
C THR A 180 -55.85 -34.64 -18.44
N ALA A 181 -54.93 -34.71 -19.41
CA ALA A 181 -54.03 -35.85 -19.58
C ALA A 181 -52.99 -35.97 -18.45
N GLY A 182 -52.64 -34.86 -17.79
CA GLY A 182 -51.75 -34.83 -16.63
C GLY A 182 -52.35 -35.54 -15.41
N CYS A 183 -53.66 -35.52 -15.25
CA CYS A 183 -54.36 -36.19 -14.15
C CYS A 183 -54.12 -37.70 -14.15
N ALA A 184 -53.97 -38.31 -15.33
CA ALA A 184 -53.70 -39.75 -15.49
C ALA A 184 -52.32 -40.18 -14.94
N LYS A 185 -51.44 -39.22 -14.59
CA LYS A 185 -50.19 -39.49 -13.88
C LYS A 185 -50.41 -39.86 -12.41
N CYS A 186 -51.57 -39.50 -11.85
CA CYS A 186 -51.89 -39.76 -10.45
C CYS A 186 -53.22 -40.49 -10.26
N HIS A 187 -54.18 -40.33 -11.17
CA HIS A 187 -55.52 -40.91 -11.09
C HIS A 187 -55.75 -41.92 -12.21
N THR A 188 -56.68 -42.85 -11.98
CA THR A 188 -57.16 -43.75 -13.04
C THR A 188 -57.94 -42.94 -14.07
N ASP A 189 -57.67 -43.20 -15.36
CA ASP A 189 -58.41 -42.59 -16.46
C ASP A 189 -59.74 -43.33 -16.67
N HIS A 190 -60.84 -42.62 -16.48
CA HIS A 190 -62.20 -43.17 -16.54
C HIS A 190 -62.95 -42.84 -17.83
N ARG A 191 -62.30 -42.23 -18.83
CA ARG A 191 -62.96 -41.82 -20.08
C ARG A 191 -63.53 -42.98 -20.91
N THR A 192 -63.08 -44.20 -20.64
CA THR A 192 -63.47 -45.42 -21.37
C THR A 192 -64.34 -46.38 -20.56
N ASP A 193 -64.88 -45.94 -19.42
CA ASP A 193 -65.78 -46.77 -18.61
C ASP A 193 -67.06 -47.18 -19.38
N SER A 194 -67.61 -48.36 -19.06
CA SER A 194 -68.90 -48.83 -19.58
C SER A 194 -69.82 -49.24 -18.42
N PRO A 195 -70.90 -48.47 -18.12
CA PRO A 195 -71.32 -47.24 -18.79
C PRO A 195 -70.35 -46.05 -18.54
N PRO A 196 -70.38 -44.97 -19.35
CA PRO A 196 -69.41 -43.86 -19.29
C PRO A 196 -69.28 -43.11 -17.94
N PHE A 197 -70.27 -43.23 -17.06
CA PHE A 197 -70.24 -42.73 -15.67
C PHE A 197 -70.27 -43.88 -14.66
N GLY A 198 -69.75 -45.05 -15.00
CA GLY A 198 -69.70 -46.23 -14.13
C GLY A 198 -69.01 -45.93 -12.80
N HIS A 199 -67.90 -45.19 -12.86
CA HIS A 199 -67.25 -44.56 -11.71
C HIS A 199 -68.02 -43.34 -11.15
N ALA A 200 -69.33 -43.18 -11.28
CA ALA A 200 -70.09 -42.16 -10.52
C ALA A 200 -71.25 -42.78 -9.74
N THR A 201 -71.43 -44.11 -9.84
CA THR A 201 -72.63 -44.82 -9.39
C THR A 201 -72.68 -45.14 -7.89
N SER A 202 -71.72 -44.68 -7.09
CA SER A 202 -71.65 -44.95 -5.64
C SER A 202 -71.12 -43.74 -4.90
N ALA A 203 -72.00 -42.92 -4.32
CA ALA A 203 -71.60 -42.05 -3.23
C ALA A 203 -71.11 -42.90 -2.06
N GLY A 204 -69.95 -42.57 -1.48
CA GLY A 204 -69.26 -43.34 -0.45
C GLY A 204 -68.24 -44.37 -0.95
N ARG A 205 -67.73 -44.29 -2.20
CA ARG A 205 -66.61 -45.15 -2.65
C ARG A 205 -65.27 -44.44 -2.60
N ASN A 206 -64.19 -45.17 -2.39
CA ASN A 206 -62.87 -44.54 -2.34
C ASN A 206 -62.46 -43.93 -3.70
N LEU A 207 -61.75 -42.81 -3.66
CA LEU A 207 -60.97 -42.31 -4.80
C LEU A 207 -59.98 -43.40 -5.23
N ILE A 208 -59.77 -43.52 -6.54
CA ILE A 208 -58.79 -44.45 -7.09
C ILE A 208 -57.56 -43.65 -7.49
N LEU A 209 -56.48 -43.85 -6.75
CA LEU A 209 -55.19 -43.24 -7.03
C LEU A 209 -54.27 -44.29 -7.68
N ALA A 210 -53.71 -43.93 -8.83
CA ALA A 210 -52.73 -44.70 -9.57
C ALA A 210 -51.51 -43.79 -9.79
N VAL A 211 -50.75 -43.54 -8.72
CA VAL A 211 -49.54 -42.70 -8.81
C VAL A 211 -48.54 -43.40 -9.72
N GLN A 212 -48.38 -42.89 -10.93
CA GLN A 212 -47.49 -43.49 -11.90
C GLN A 212 -46.07 -43.00 -11.66
N ASN A 213 -45.14 -43.95 -11.62
CA ASN A 213 -43.73 -43.61 -11.73
C ASN A 213 -43.35 -43.58 -13.22
N PRO A 214 -42.83 -42.46 -13.74
CA PRO A 214 -42.46 -42.37 -15.15
C PRO A 214 -41.35 -43.35 -15.58
N PHE A 215 -40.59 -43.95 -14.64
CA PHE A 215 -39.36 -44.69 -14.93
C PHE A 215 -39.29 -46.10 -14.33
N SER A 216 -40.24 -46.49 -13.48
CA SER A 216 -40.32 -47.86 -12.94
C SER A 216 -41.65 -48.51 -13.28
N SER A 217 -41.62 -49.84 -13.46
CA SER A 217 -42.83 -50.66 -13.54
C SER A 217 -43.61 -50.70 -12.21
N ALA A 218 -42.96 -50.32 -11.10
CA ALA A 218 -43.59 -50.11 -9.82
C ALA A 218 -44.26 -48.74 -9.77
N ASN A 219 -45.55 -48.70 -9.43
CA ASN A 219 -46.28 -47.47 -9.16
C ASN A 219 -45.78 -46.81 -7.86
N GLY A 220 -45.93 -45.49 -7.78
CA GLY A 220 -45.86 -44.78 -6.51
C GLY A 220 -47.04 -45.15 -5.60
N SER A 221 -46.97 -44.75 -4.34
CA SER A 221 -48.06 -44.97 -3.39
C SER A 221 -48.43 -43.71 -2.62
N TYR A 222 -49.68 -43.69 -2.14
CA TYR A 222 -50.22 -42.68 -1.24
C TYR A 222 -50.85 -43.38 -0.05
N SER A 223 -50.50 -42.95 1.16
CA SER A 223 -50.94 -43.62 2.40
C SER A 223 -52.22 -43.04 3.02
N GLY A 224 -52.76 -41.96 2.44
CA GLY A 224 -53.90 -41.25 3.03
C GLY A 224 -55.23 -41.94 2.72
N ALA A 225 -56.21 -41.66 3.55
CA ALA A 225 -57.56 -42.17 3.35
C ALA A 225 -58.21 -41.54 2.10
N LEU A 226 -58.91 -42.37 1.33
CA LEU A 226 -59.45 -42.04 0.00
C LEU A 226 -60.99 -42.01 -0.02
N ASP A 227 -61.63 -42.27 1.12
CA ASP A 227 -63.07 -42.40 1.32
C ASP A 227 -63.82 -41.06 1.50
N ASP A 228 -63.10 -39.94 1.58
CA ASP A 228 -63.65 -38.63 1.93
C ASP A 228 -63.39 -37.57 0.85
N TYR A 229 -64.14 -37.72 -0.23
CA TYR A 229 -64.00 -36.95 -1.47
C TYR A 229 -65.17 -36.00 -1.74
N LEU A 230 -66.17 -36.00 -0.85
CA LEU A 230 -67.29 -35.07 -0.95
C LEU A 230 -66.88 -33.71 -0.37
N PRO A 231 -67.24 -32.59 -1.02
CA PRO A 231 -66.70 -31.26 -0.66
C PRO A 231 -66.97 -30.78 0.78
N LYS A 232 -68.04 -31.25 1.43
CA LYS A 232 -68.52 -30.77 2.74
C LYS A 232 -68.40 -31.81 3.86
N SER A 233 -67.94 -33.03 3.56
CA SER A 233 -67.70 -34.09 4.56
C SER A 233 -66.24 -34.24 4.99
N GLN A 234 -65.35 -33.38 4.48
CA GLN A 234 -63.89 -33.54 4.60
C GLN A 234 -63.39 -33.46 6.05
N THR A 235 -63.06 -34.61 6.62
CA THR A 235 -62.45 -34.84 7.93
C THR A 235 -61.12 -35.60 7.84
N ASN A 236 -60.80 -36.23 6.71
CA ASN A 236 -59.57 -37.00 6.53
C ASN A 236 -58.31 -36.13 6.55
N GLN A 237 -57.26 -36.63 7.20
CA GLN A 237 -55.92 -36.08 7.09
C GLN A 237 -55.24 -36.56 5.81
N PHE A 238 -54.49 -35.67 5.15
CA PHE A 238 -53.69 -36.03 3.98
C PHE A 238 -52.56 -36.99 4.34
N GLY A 239 -52.27 -37.91 3.42
CA GLY A 239 -51.25 -38.95 3.58
C GLY A 239 -49.93 -38.63 2.89
N ASN A 240 -49.01 -39.58 3.06
CA ASN A 240 -47.65 -39.52 2.55
C ASN A 240 -47.60 -40.08 1.13
N CYS A 241 -46.82 -39.45 0.24
CA CYS A 241 -46.47 -40.03 -1.05
C CYS A 241 -45.10 -40.72 -0.97
N SER A 242 -44.93 -41.86 -1.62
CA SER A 242 -43.65 -42.58 -1.66
C SER A 242 -43.35 -43.21 -3.02
N ASN A 243 -42.07 -43.48 -3.28
CA ASN A 243 -41.58 -44.03 -4.55
C ASN A 243 -41.91 -43.18 -5.79
N VAL A 244 -41.73 -41.87 -5.69
CA VAL A 244 -41.99 -40.90 -6.77
C VAL A 244 -40.70 -40.16 -7.12
N TYR A 245 -40.31 -40.18 -8.40
CA TYR A 245 -39.06 -39.54 -8.87
C TYR A 245 -39.00 -38.04 -8.54
N CYS A 246 -40.05 -37.27 -8.84
CA CYS A 246 -40.07 -35.81 -8.60
C CYS A 246 -39.98 -35.40 -7.12
N HIS A 247 -40.21 -36.34 -6.20
CA HIS A 247 -40.07 -36.13 -4.75
C HIS A 247 -38.91 -36.93 -4.15
N SER A 248 -38.00 -37.41 -5.00
CA SER A 248 -36.79 -38.11 -4.58
C SER A 248 -35.58 -37.18 -4.50
N LYS A 249 -34.46 -37.72 -4.03
CA LYS A 249 -33.14 -37.08 -4.10
C LYS A 249 -32.60 -36.93 -5.52
N GLY A 250 -33.21 -37.56 -6.52
CA GLY A 250 -32.69 -37.58 -7.89
C GLY A 250 -31.33 -38.28 -8.02
N ASP A 251 -30.94 -39.08 -7.03
CA ASP A 251 -29.65 -39.79 -6.94
C ASP A 251 -29.71 -41.23 -7.48
N SER A 252 -30.90 -41.70 -7.86
CA SER A 252 -31.15 -43.05 -8.36
C SER A 252 -32.15 -43.06 -9.51
N LYS A 253 -32.02 -44.07 -10.38
CA LYS A 253 -32.91 -44.29 -11.54
C LYS A 253 -34.00 -45.33 -11.33
N SER A 254 -33.90 -46.12 -10.26
CA SER A 254 -34.79 -47.27 -10.02
C SER A 254 -35.39 -47.29 -8.62
N THR A 255 -34.77 -46.58 -7.68
CA THR A 255 -35.19 -46.56 -6.27
C THR A 255 -35.34 -45.12 -5.83
N PHE A 256 -36.58 -44.64 -5.77
CA PHE A 256 -36.85 -43.23 -5.52
C PHE A 256 -37.12 -42.99 -4.03
N VAL A 257 -36.05 -42.65 -3.32
CA VAL A 257 -36.11 -42.32 -1.90
C VAL A 257 -36.18 -40.80 -1.75
N SER A 258 -37.19 -40.35 -1.02
CA SER A 258 -37.39 -38.95 -0.66
C SER A 258 -36.46 -38.54 0.48
N ASN A 259 -35.90 -37.32 0.42
CA ASN A 259 -35.15 -36.78 1.56
C ASN A 259 -36.08 -36.39 2.71
N ILE A 260 -37.20 -35.76 2.39
CA ILE A 260 -38.34 -35.55 3.28
C ILE A 260 -39.53 -36.27 2.68
N VAL A 261 -40.19 -37.13 3.44
CA VAL A 261 -41.40 -37.82 2.98
C VAL A 261 -42.47 -36.76 2.65
N PRO A 262 -42.86 -36.59 1.39
CA PRO A 262 -43.83 -35.56 1.00
C PRO A 262 -45.21 -35.94 1.52
N VAL A 263 -45.89 -35.00 2.19
CA VAL A 263 -47.29 -35.14 2.61
C VAL A 263 -48.15 -34.30 1.67
N TRP A 264 -49.20 -34.88 1.10
CA TRP A 264 -50.10 -34.13 0.23
C TRP A 264 -50.72 -32.94 0.98
N GLY A 265 -50.92 -31.81 0.31
CA GLY A 265 -51.41 -30.58 0.95
C GLY A 265 -50.35 -29.81 1.74
N THR A 266 -49.15 -30.34 1.94
CA THR A 266 -48.05 -29.63 2.61
C THR A 266 -47.02 -29.12 1.61
N PRO A 267 -46.56 -27.86 1.72
CA PRO A 267 -45.47 -27.37 0.88
C PRO A 267 -44.14 -28.01 1.31
N LEU A 268 -43.36 -28.48 0.33
CA LEU A 268 -41.96 -28.84 0.57
C LEU A 268 -41.13 -27.59 0.86
N PRO A 269 -40.02 -27.70 1.62
CA PRO A 269 -39.10 -26.59 1.82
C PRO A 269 -38.67 -25.94 0.50
N PRO A 270 -38.68 -24.59 0.39
CA PRO A 270 -38.39 -23.88 -0.85
C PRO A 270 -36.89 -23.83 -1.19
N ASP A 271 -36.02 -24.39 -0.36
CA ASP A 271 -34.56 -24.29 -0.41
C ASP A 271 -33.89 -25.59 -0.86
N CYS A 272 -34.57 -26.40 -1.69
CA CYS A 272 -34.12 -27.69 -2.22
C CYS A 272 -33.92 -28.82 -1.18
N THR A 273 -33.89 -28.49 0.13
CA THR A 273 -33.72 -29.46 1.22
C THR A 273 -34.85 -30.49 1.30
N GLY A 274 -36.02 -30.18 0.72
CA GLY A 274 -37.10 -31.15 0.55
C GLY A 274 -36.72 -32.36 -0.30
N CYS A 275 -35.80 -32.21 -1.26
CA CYS A 275 -35.49 -33.24 -2.25
C CYS A 275 -34.08 -33.80 -2.13
N HIS A 276 -33.02 -33.01 -2.35
CA HIS A 276 -31.64 -33.51 -2.49
C HIS A 276 -30.60 -32.75 -1.66
N GLY A 277 -31.06 -31.98 -0.67
CA GLY A 277 -30.21 -31.13 0.15
C GLY A 277 -29.85 -29.80 -0.52
N ASN A 278 -29.15 -28.95 0.23
CA ASN A 278 -28.68 -27.63 -0.19
C ASN A 278 -27.17 -27.50 0.12
N GLY A 279 -26.55 -26.33 -0.06
CA GLY A 279 -25.10 -26.19 0.13
C GLY A 279 -24.60 -26.41 1.56
N HIS A 280 -23.28 -26.30 1.73
CA HIS A 280 -22.54 -26.71 2.92
C HIS A 280 -23.03 -26.04 4.21
N GLY A 281 -23.20 -26.86 5.27
CA GLY A 281 -23.64 -26.43 6.59
C GLY A 281 -25.14 -26.16 6.73
N THR A 282 -25.96 -26.37 5.69
CA THR A 282 -27.42 -26.41 5.86
C THR A 282 -27.85 -27.62 6.67
N ALA A 283 -29.09 -27.61 7.19
CA ALA A 283 -29.62 -28.72 7.98
C ALA A 283 -29.63 -30.06 7.22
N THR A 284 -29.69 -30.01 5.88
CA THR A 284 -29.51 -31.16 5.00
C THR A 284 -28.60 -30.76 3.84
N GLU A 285 -27.31 -31.03 3.99
CA GLU A 285 -26.28 -30.70 3.00
C GLU A 285 -26.21 -31.73 1.86
N ILE A 286 -25.99 -31.23 0.65
CA ILE A 286 -25.59 -32.05 -0.50
C ILE A 286 -24.11 -32.43 -0.40
N THR A 287 -23.84 -33.72 -0.16
CA THR A 287 -22.50 -34.27 0.07
C THR A 287 -22.02 -35.18 -1.08
N SER A 288 -22.79 -35.28 -2.16
CA SER A 288 -22.45 -36.13 -3.30
C SER A 288 -21.26 -35.59 -4.09
N GLY A 289 -20.34 -36.48 -4.49
CA GLY A 289 -19.19 -36.13 -5.33
C GLY A 289 -18.32 -35.03 -4.70
N SER A 290 -18.09 -33.93 -5.43
CA SER A 290 -17.27 -32.80 -4.98
C SER A 290 -18.07 -31.60 -4.47
N HIS A 291 -19.39 -31.75 -4.20
CA HIS A 291 -20.22 -30.63 -3.76
C HIS A 291 -19.70 -29.96 -2.49
N THR A 292 -19.30 -30.73 -1.47
CA THR A 292 -18.80 -30.19 -0.19
C THR A 292 -17.67 -29.17 -0.36
N MET A 293 -16.85 -29.31 -1.41
CA MET A 293 -15.76 -28.37 -1.70
C MET A 293 -16.23 -27.10 -2.42
N HIS A 294 -17.29 -27.19 -3.23
CA HIS A 294 -17.75 -26.09 -4.10
C HIS A 294 -18.93 -25.30 -3.50
N THR A 295 -19.79 -25.95 -2.72
CA THR A 295 -20.98 -25.33 -2.12
C THR A 295 -20.72 -24.92 -0.67
N GLY A 296 -19.46 -24.78 -0.26
CA GLY A 296 -19.00 -24.21 1.02
C GLY A 296 -19.70 -22.90 1.39
N ARG A 297 -19.69 -22.49 2.66
CA ARG A 297 -20.10 -21.13 3.08
C ARG A 297 -18.92 -20.22 3.41
N ASP A 298 -19.06 -18.93 3.08
CA ASP A 298 -18.13 -17.87 3.44
C ASP A 298 -18.34 -17.37 4.87
N TYR A 299 -17.54 -16.38 5.29
CA TYR A 299 -17.62 -15.76 6.62
C TYR A 299 -18.99 -15.10 6.90
N TYR A 300 -19.73 -14.72 5.86
CA TYR A 300 -21.06 -14.12 5.96
C TYR A 300 -22.20 -15.15 5.84
N GLY A 301 -21.88 -16.44 5.76
CA GLY A 301 -22.86 -17.50 5.59
C GLY A 301 -23.44 -17.61 4.18
N GLN A 302 -22.81 -16.98 3.18
CA GLN A 302 -23.18 -17.09 1.76
C GLN A 302 -22.43 -18.25 1.11
N TYR A 303 -23.02 -18.90 0.11
CA TYR A 303 -22.32 -19.97 -0.59
C TYR A 303 -21.15 -19.42 -1.42
N VAL A 304 -20.01 -20.11 -1.35
CA VAL A 304 -18.80 -19.77 -2.11
C VAL A 304 -19.09 -19.83 -3.61
N TYR A 305 -19.82 -20.85 -4.07
CA TYR A 305 -20.35 -20.90 -5.41
C TYR A 305 -21.83 -21.30 -5.43
N PRO A 306 -22.68 -20.54 -6.15
CA PRO A 306 -24.06 -20.92 -6.34
C PRO A 306 -24.21 -22.14 -7.25
N CYS A 307 -25.33 -22.87 -7.10
CA CYS A 307 -25.67 -24.01 -7.97
C CYS A 307 -25.63 -23.63 -9.46
N GLY A 308 -26.10 -22.43 -9.81
CA GLY A 308 -26.02 -21.89 -11.18
C GLY A 308 -24.61 -21.66 -11.72
N THR A 309 -23.56 -21.76 -10.89
CA THR A 309 -22.16 -21.78 -11.36
C THR A 309 -21.86 -23.04 -12.17
N CYS A 310 -22.37 -24.20 -11.73
CA CYS A 310 -22.14 -25.49 -12.37
C CYS A 310 -23.35 -26.02 -13.15
N HIS A 311 -24.54 -25.53 -12.83
CA HIS A 311 -25.80 -25.92 -13.45
C HIS A 311 -26.48 -24.72 -14.13
N TYR A 312 -25.69 -23.93 -14.87
CA TYR A 312 -26.10 -22.63 -15.42
C TYR A 312 -27.34 -22.67 -16.32
N THR A 313 -27.56 -23.79 -17.03
CA THR A 313 -28.73 -23.98 -17.90
C THR A 313 -29.96 -24.50 -17.14
N THR A 314 -29.81 -24.87 -15.87
CA THR A 314 -30.87 -25.47 -15.04
C THR A 314 -31.30 -24.52 -13.91
N ALA A 315 -30.35 -23.83 -13.27
CA ALA A 315 -30.58 -22.96 -12.12
C ALA A 315 -29.88 -21.60 -12.26
N THR A 316 -30.46 -20.57 -11.64
CA THR A 316 -29.82 -19.28 -11.40
C THR A 316 -29.65 -19.06 -9.89
N GLY A 317 -28.46 -18.59 -9.49
CA GLY A 317 -28.12 -18.50 -8.07
C GLY A 317 -28.19 -19.88 -7.38
N ASN A 318 -28.64 -19.89 -6.13
CA ASN A 318 -28.57 -21.07 -5.26
C ASN A 318 -29.78 -21.99 -5.35
N ILE A 319 -30.99 -21.42 -5.40
CA ILE A 319 -32.24 -22.14 -5.16
C ILE A 319 -33.29 -21.95 -6.26
N THR A 320 -33.00 -21.14 -7.29
CA THR A 320 -33.98 -20.81 -8.33
C THR A 320 -33.75 -21.69 -9.56
N VAL A 321 -34.71 -22.57 -9.85
CA VAL A 321 -34.75 -23.36 -11.08
C VAL A 321 -35.31 -22.51 -12.23
N VAL A 322 -34.54 -22.35 -13.30
CA VAL A 322 -34.94 -21.55 -14.49
C VAL A 322 -35.39 -22.42 -15.66
N ASN A 323 -34.92 -23.67 -15.71
CA ASN A 323 -35.33 -24.63 -16.71
C ASN A 323 -35.86 -25.91 -16.04
N PRO A 324 -37.17 -25.97 -15.78
CA PRO A 324 -37.81 -27.15 -15.20
C PRO A 324 -37.59 -28.40 -16.05
N ALA A 325 -37.50 -28.28 -17.38
CA ALA A 325 -37.28 -29.43 -18.26
C ALA A 325 -35.93 -30.10 -17.96
N ASN A 326 -34.88 -29.34 -17.69
CA ASN A 326 -33.57 -29.90 -17.30
C ASN A 326 -33.58 -30.40 -15.85
N HIS A 327 -34.32 -29.75 -14.95
CA HIS A 327 -34.31 -30.13 -13.53
C HIS A 327 -34.98 -31.49 -13.27
N VAL A 328 -35.99 -31.88 -14.06
CA VAL A 328 -36.74 -33.14 -13.86
C VAL A 328 -36.63 -34.11 -15.05
N ASN A 329 -35.53 -34.07 -15.83
CA ASN A 329 -35.30 -34.97 -16.96
C ASN A 329 -34.60 -36.30 -16.62
N THR A 330 -34.37 -36.62 -15.35
CA THR A 330 -33.62 -37.81 -14.87
C THR A 330 -32.13 -37.83 -15.15
N LYS A 331 -31.56 -36.70 -15.55
CA LYS A 331 -30.14 -36.57 -15.83
C LYS A 331 -29.48 -35.58 -14.89
N ILE A 332 -28.16 -35.69 -14.79
CA ILE A 332 -27.31 -34.71 -14.12
C ILE A 332 -26.73 -33.81 -15.21
N ASP A 333 -27.40 -32.69 -15.45
CA ASP A 333 -26.99 -31.69 -16.44
C ASP A 333 -26.01 -30.70 -15.83
N VAL A 334 -24.73 -30.80 -16.20
CA VAL A 334 -23.68 -29.86 -15.77
C VAL A 334 -23.36 -28.93 -16.93
N ALA A 335 -23.52 -27.64 -16.70
CA ALA A 335 -23.17 -26.58 -17.63
C ALA A 335 -22.52 -25.44 -16.83
N LEU A 336 -21.21 -25.28 -16.99
CA LEU A 336 -20.46 -24.26 -16.28
C LEU A 336 -20.87 -22.86 -16.75
N SER A 337 -20.91 -21.92 -15.82
CA SER A 337 -21.21 -20.52 -16.12
C SER A 337 -20.19 -19.94 -17.11
N PRO A 338 -20.61 -19.16 -18.12
CA PRO A 338 -19.71 -18.56 -19.10
C PRO A 338 -18.58 -17.72 -18.50
N ILE A 339 -18.78 -17.16 -17.30
CA ILE A 339 -17.78 -16.31 -16.63
C ILE A 339 -16.54 -17.09 -16.17
N PHE A 340 -16.68 -18.39 -15.88
CA PHE A 340 -15.56 -19.25 -15.48
C PHE A 340 -15.07 -20.14 -16.64
N GLY A 341 -15.85 -20.21 -17.73
CA GLY A 341 -15.56 -21.00 -18.90
C GLY A 341 -15.43 -22.50 -18.62
N GLY A 342 -14.84 -23.21 -19.58
CA GLY A 342 -14.54 -24.63 -19.46
C GLY A 342 -15.70 -25.56 -19.82
N SER A 343 -15.47 -26.85 -19.60
CA SER A 343 -16.43 -27.91 -19.91
C SER A 343 -16.40 -29.03 -18.88
N TYR A 344 -17.47 -29.82 -18.87
CA TYR A 344 -17.59 -31.06 -18.11
C TYR A 344 -17.86 -32.21 -19.08
N THR A 345 -17.01 -33.25 -19.05
CA THR A 345 -16.93 -34.23 -20.15
C THR A 345 -18.15 -35.13 -20.33
N VAL A 346 -19.02 -35.28 -19.31
CA VAL A 346 -20.18 -36.20 -19.34
C VAL A 346 -21.48 -35.55 -18.88
N SER A 347 -21.75 -34.31 -19.31
CA SER A 347 -23.04 -33.66 -19.02
C SER A 347 -24.24 -34.49 -19.52
N GLY A 348 -25.33 -34.52 -18.75
CA GLY A 348 -26.51 -35.33 -19.05
C GLY A 348 -26.35 -36.81 -18.70
N HIS A 349 -25.40 -37.13 -17.81
CA HIS A 349 -25.22 -38.49 -17.33
C HIS A 349 -26.32 -38.92 -16.37
N ASP A 350 -26.38 -40.22 -16.15
CA ASP A 350 -27.34 -40.84 -15.26
C ASP A 350 -26.96 -40.68 -13.78
N PRO A 351 -27.93 -40.51 -12.87
CA PRO A 351 -27.70 -40.64 -11.44
C PRO A 351 -27.06 -42.00 -11.09
N GLY A 352 -25.94 -41.96 -10.35
CA GLY A 352 -25.12 -43.15 -10.04
C GLY A 352 -24.22 -43.64 -11.18
N GLY A 353 -24.24 -42.99 -12.35
CA GLY A 353 -23.35 -43.27 -13.48
C GLY A 353 -21.94 -42.68 -13.32
N THR A 354 -21.08 -42.93 -14.33
CA THR A 354 -19.71 -42.41 -14.37
C THR A 354 -19.69 -40.89 -14.37
N VAL A 355 -18.93 -40.31 -13.44
CA VAL A 355 -18.70 -38.86 -13.30
C VAL A 355 -17.63 -38.36 -14.28
N GLY A 356 -17.67 -37.08 -14.61
CA GLY A 356 -16.85 -36.44 -15.64
C GLY A 356 -15.63 -35.72 -15.11
N GLN A 357 -14.80 -35.27 -16.06
CA GLN A 357 -13.66 -34.39 -15.83
C GLN A 357 -14.03 -32.96 -16.16
N CYS A 358 -13.54 -32.03 -15.36
CA CYS A 358 -13.56 -30.61 -15.66
C CYS A 358 -12.37 -30.30 -16.58
N ALA A 359 -12.56 -29.45 -17.59
CA ALA A 359 -11.48 -29.02 -18.47
C ALA A 359 -11.56 -27.51 -18.76
N ASN A 360 -10.40 -26.85 -18.85
CA ASN A 360 -10.27 -25.42 -19.15
C ASN A 360 -11.10 -24.52 -18.22
N VAL A 361 -11.29 -24.94 -16.97
CA VAL A 361 -12.06 -24.19 -15.97
C VAL A 361 -11.15 -23.17 -15.31
N TYR A 362 -11.53 -21.89 -15.34
CA TYR A 362 -10.71 -20.81 -14.81
C TYR A 362 -10.27 -21.02 -13.34
N CYS A 363 -11.15 -21.53 -12.47
CA CYS A 363 -10.79 -21.80 -11.07
C CYS A 363 -9.73 -22.91 -10.91
N HIS A 364 -9.54 -23.76 -11.92
CA HIS A 364 -8.54 -24.82 -11.96
C HIS A 364 -7.35 -24.44 -12.84
N SER A 365 -7.03 -23.15 -12.92
CA SER A 365 -5.97 -22.63 -13.78
C SER A 365 -4.85 -21.95 -12.99
N ASP A 366 -3.81 -21.53 -13.69
CA ASP A 366 -2.76 -20.63 -13.18
C ASP A 366 -3.22 -19.18 -13.01
N VAL A 367 -4.51 -18.89 -13.24
CA VAL A 367 -5.20 -17.60 -13.08
C VAL A 367 -4.74 -16.54 -14.10
N GLN A 368 -3.44 -16.35 -14.26
CA GLN A 368 -2.81 -15.45 -15.23
C GLN A 368 -1.37 -15.88 -15.53
N PRO A 369 -0.80 -15.52 -16.69
CA PRO A 369 0.55 -15.91 -17.06
C PRO A 369 1.62 -15.08 -16.32
N ASP A 370 2.88 -15.47 -16.50
CA ASP A 370 4.01 -14.63 -16.10
C ASP A 370 3.97 -13.27 -16.83
N GLY A 371 4.28 -12.19 -16.11
CA GLY A 371 4.04 -10.81 -16.54
C GLY A 371 2.65 -10.27 -16.19
N GLY A 372 1.70 -11.13 -15.81
CA GLY A 372 0.39 -10.75 -15.28
C GLY A 372 -0.58 -10.16 -16.31
N ILE A 373 -0.28 -10.24 -17.61
CA ILE A 373 -1.13 -9.70 -18.69
C ILE A 373 -1.77 -10.86 -19.45
N GLY A 374 -3.10 -10.83 -19.57
CA GLY A 374 -3.89 -11.86 -20.26
C GLY A 374 -4.50 -12.92 -19.33
N GLY A 375 -5.21 -13.89 -19.93
CA GLY A 375 -5.88 -14.97 -19.22
C GLY A 375 -4.97 -16.18 -18.95
N PRO A 376 -5.46 -17.19 -18.21
CA PRO A 376 -4.66 -18.33 -17.77
C PRO A 376 -3.99 -19.08 -18.94
N THR A 377 -2.79 -19.60 -18.69
CA THR A 377 -1.99 -20.37 -19.65
C THR A 377 -1.89 -21.86 -19.34
N SER A 378 -2.28 -22.27 -18.13
CA SER A 378 -2.26 -23.66 -17.70
C SER A 378 -3.51 -24.00 -16.92
N TYR A 379 -4.01 -25.23 -17.09
CA TYR A 379 -5.23 -25.72 -16.46
C TYR A 379 -5.04 -27.15 -15.95
N ASP A 380 -5.53 -27.41 -14.74
CA ASP A 380 -5.76 -28.74 -14.22
C ASP A 380 -7.10 -29.28 -14.70
N ASN A 381 -7.14 -30.60 -14.93
CA ASN A 381 -8.33 -31.30 -15.40
C ASN A 381 -8.82 -32.32 -14.35
N PRO A 382 -9.30 -31.88 -13.16
CA PRO A 382 -9.71 -32.78 -12.11
C PRO A 382 -10.97 -33.56 -12.49
N THR A 383 -11.07 -34.79 -11.97
CA THR A 383 -12.29 -35.60 -12.07
C THR A 383 -13.24 -35.28 -10.92
N TRP A 384 -14.53 -35.08 -11.20
CA TRP A 384 -15.54 -34.83 -10.17
C TRP A 384 -15.65 -36.02 -9.21
N GLY A 385 -15.71 -35.76 -7.90
CA GLY A 385 -15.75 -36.79 -6.86
C GLY A 385 -14.39 -37.43 -6.52
N ALA A 386 -13.29 -37.07 -7.20
CA ALA A 386 -11.97 -37.53 -6.81
C ALA A 386 -11.48 -36.81 -5.55
N ALA A 387 -11.02 -37.56 -4.54
CA ALA A 387 -10.44 -37.01 -3.33
C ALA A 387 -9.09 -36.32 -3.64
N ASN A 388 -8.87 -35.12 -3.07
CA ASN A 388 -7.61 -34.37 -3.11
C ASN A 388 -7.10 -33.93 -4.51
N SER A 389 -8.00 -33.67 -5.46
CA SER A 389 -7.59 -33.41 -6.86
C SER A 389 -6.85 -32.09 -7.09
N ILE A 390 -7.04 -31.05 -6.26
CA ILE A 390 -6.32 -29.77 -6.37
C ILE A 390 -5.92 -29.26 -4.98
N GLY A 391 -4.61 -29.25 -4.71
CA GLY A 391 -4.01 -28.43 -3.64
C GLY A 391 -3.50 -27.11 -4.23
N CYS A 392 -2.84 -26.26 -3.43
CA CYS A 392 -2.23 -25.01 -3.94
C CYS A 392 -1.26 -25.25 -5.13
N GLY A 393 -0.75 -26.48 -5.24
CA GLY A 393 0.13 -26.99 -6.29
C GLY A 393 -0.48 -27.26 -7.65
N GLY A 394 -1.80 -27.36 -7.68
CA GLY A 394 -2.53 -27.53 -8.93
C GLY A 394 -2.66 -26.22 -9.70
N CYS A 395 -3.02 -25.13 -9.01
CA CYS A 395 -3.13 -23.82 -9.64
C CYS A 395 -1.78 -23.11 -9.79
N HIS A 396 -0.88 -23.23 -8.81
CA HIS A 396 0.45 -22.63 -8.89
C HIS A 396 1.51 -23.72 -8.72
N ALA A 397 2.56 -23.72 -9.55
CA ALA A 397 3.66 -24.67 -9.43
C ALA A 397 4.16 -24.72 -7.97
N THR A 398 3.84 -25.80 -7.24
CA THR A 398 4.12 -25.85 -5.80
C THR A 398 5.58 -26.14 -5.47
N GLY A 399 6.14 -25.22 -4.71
CA GLY A 399 6.96 -25.55 -3.56
C GLY A 399 5.99 -25.84 -2.42
N GLY A 400 5.62 -27.11 -2.26
CA GLY A 400 4.44 -27.62 -1.54
C GLY A 400 4.10 -27.02 -0.17
N HIS A 401 2.83 -27.19 0.20
CA HIS A 401 2.31 -27.08 1.57
C HIS A 401 2.76 -28.27 2.46
N GLY A 402 3.94 -28.83 2.17
CA GLY A 402 4.53 -29.94 2.89
C GLY A 402 6.04 -29.86 2.73
N HIS A 403 6.71 -29.73 3.85
CA HIS A 403 8.16 -29.64 4.06
C HIS A 403 9.01 -30.34 2.97
N GLY A 404 9.57 -29.59 2.02
CA GLY A 404 10.76 -30.05 1.26
C GLY A 404 10.82 -29.86 -0.27
N SER A 405 9.81 -29.34 -0.97
CA SER A 405 9.88 -29.18 -2.45
C SER A 405 10.58 -27.89 -2.92
N THR A 406 11.42 -28.00 -3.95
CA THR A 406 12.34 -26.99 -4.51
C THR A 406 11.78 -26.12 -5.64
N SER A 407 10.58 -26.39 -6.16
CA SER A 407 10.03 -25.62 -7.29
C SER A 407 9.25 -24.40 -6.82
N GLN A 408 9.91 -23.25 -6.73
CA GLN A 408 9.26 -21.98 -6.33
C GLN A 408 8.32 -21.46 -7.44
N MET A 409 7.24 -20.79 -7.05
CA MET A 409 6.41 -19.99 -7.97
C MET A 409 7.32 -19.03 -8.75
N ALA A 410 7.37 -19.20 -10.07
CA ALA A 410 8.30 -18.47 -10.92
C ALA A 410 7.76 -17.12 -11.42
N THR A 411 6.45 -16.88 -11.27
CA THR A 411 5.80 -15.70 -11.80
C THR A 411 6.22 -14.42 -11.08
N GLY A 412 6.52 -13.38 -11.85
CA GLY A 412 6.92 -12.08 -11.36
C GLY A 412 8.12 -12.12 -10.41
N SER A 413 7.95 -11.65 -9.18
CA SER A 413 9.03 -11.56 -8.19
C SER A 413 8.97 -12.60 -7.06
N HIS A 414 8.14 -13.65 -7.19
CA HIS A 414 7.96 -14.65 -6.14
C HIS A 414 9.26 -15.36 -5.75
N ILE A 415 10.09 -15.78 -6.71
CA ILE A 415 11.38 -16.45 -6.45
C ILE A 415 12.23 -15.64 -5.46
N LYS A 416 12.36 -14.32 -5.71
CA LYS A 416 13.17 -13.44 -4.88
C LYS A 416 12.56 -13.25 -3.48
N HIS A 417 11.26 -13.01 -3.39
CA HIS A 417 10.61 -12.81 -2.09
C HIS A 417 10.60 -14.11 -1.25
N LEU A 418 10.37 -15.26 -1.87
CA LEU A 418 10.36 -16.56 -1.19
C LEU A 418 11.76 -17.05 -0.80
N SER A 419 12.82 -16.51 -1.42
CA SER A 419 14.21 -16.77 -1.03
C SER A 419 14.57 -16.18 0.33
N TYR A 420 13.86 -15.14 0.78
CA TYR A 420 14.03 -14.58 2.11
C TYR A 420 13.12 -15.32 3.11
N SER A 421 13.74 -15.90 4.14
CA SER A 421 13.03 -16.50 5.27
C SER A 421 12.66 -15.40 6.26
N PHE A 422 11.54 -14.71 6.00
CA PHE A 422 10.98 -13.66 6.86
C PHE A 422 10.63 -14.20 8.26
N THR A 423 11.63 -14.29 9.16
CA THR A 423 11.55 -14.82 10.53
C THR A 423 10.99 -16.23 10.70
N THR A 424 10.65 -16.93 9.61
CA THR A 424 10.03 -18.26 9.64
C THR A 424 10.59 -19.18 8.55
N THR A 425 10.61 -20.48 8.84
CA THR A 425 11.12 -21.53 7.94
C THR A 425 10.03 -22.22 7.14
N THR A 426 8.74 -21.95 7.41
CA THR A 426 7.62 -22.62 6.75
C THR A 426 7.10 -21.81 5.55
N ASN A 427 6.91 -22.47 4.41
CA ASN A 427 6.47 -21.83 3.16
C ASN A 427 5.09 -21.16 3.28
N THR A 428 4.19 -21.71 4.10
CA THR A 428 2.84 -21.16 4.33
C THR A 428 2.89 -19.76 4.94
N VAL A 429 3.84 -19.50 5.84
CA VAL A 429 3.99 -18.17 6.45
C VAL A 429 4.56 -17.15 5.45
N LYS A 430 5.43 -17.60 4.54
CA LYS A 430 6.01 -16.72 3.51
C LYS A 430 4.95 -16.10 2.61
N CYS A 431 3.90 -16.85 2.25
CA CYS A 431 2.80 -16.34 1.43
C CYS A 431 1.91 -15.33 2.19
N MET A 432 1.66 -15.57 3.48
CA MET A 432 0.79 -14.71 4.31
C MET A 432 1.34 -13.30 4.52
N ILE A 433 2.64 -13.10 4.33
CA ILE A 433 3.27 -11.77 4.42
C ILE A 433 2.75 -10.83 3.34
N CYS A 434 2.40 -11.38 2.16
CA CYS A 434 1.90 -10.60 1.03
C CYS A 434 0.42 -10.84 0.73
N HIS A 435 -0.16 -11.97 1.16
CA HIS A 435 -1.56 -12.34 0.92
C HIS A 435 -2.35 -12.41 2.25
N LYS A 436 -2.22 -11.38 3.09
CA LYS A 436 -2.87 -11.35 4.41
C LYS A 436 -4.39 -11.15 4.29
N TYR A 437 -5.18 -11.93 5.03
CA TYR A 437 -6.64 -11.86 4.98
C TYR A 437 -7.28 -10.93 6.04
N THR A 438 -6.67 -10.77 7.23
CA THR A 438 -7.24 -9.99 8.35
C THR A 438 -6.24 -9.02 8.96
N ASP A 439 -6.72 -8.07 9.77
CA ASP A 439 -5.88 -7.14 10.54
C ASP A 439 -5.24 -7.76 11.79
N TYR A 440 -5.45 -9.06 12.03
CA TYR A 440 -4.89 -9.71 13.21
C TYR A 440 -3.35 -9.74 13.11
N PRO A 441 -2.63 -9.36 14.19
CA PRO A 441 -1.18 -9.43 14.22
C PRO A 441 -0.70 -10.87 14.05
N PHE A 442 0.47 -11.05 13.42
CA PHE A 442 1.08 -12.36 13.28
C PHE A 442 1.41 -12.93 14.67
N VAL A 443 0.69 -13.96 15.10
CA VAL A 443 0.99 -14.66 16.35
C VAL A 443 1.89 -15.86 16.07
N THR A 444 2.99 -15.96 16.80
CA THR A 444 3.93 -17.10 16.75
C THR A 444 3.29 -18.42 17.20
N SER A 445 2.07 -18.40 17.75
CA SER A 445 1.30 -19.56 18.19
C SER A 445 0.61 -20.36 17.07
N CYS A 446 0.93 -20.11 15.79
CA CYS A 446 0.62 -21.07 14.71
C CYS A 446 1.41 -22.39 14.84
N PHE A 447 2.20 -22.54 15.91
CA PHE A 447 2.90 -23.75 16.28
C PHE A 447 2.41 -24.29 17.62
N GLY A 448 1.95 -25.54 17.62
CA GLY A 448 1.86 -26.39 18.80
C GLY A 448 0.47 -26.50 19.46
N ASN A 449 -0.37 -27.40 18.95
CA ASN A 449 -1.31 -28.14 19.78
C ASN A 449 -1.33 -29.62 19.35
N PRO A 450 -1.15 -30.59 20.27
CA PRO A 450 -1.31 -32.02 19.97
C PRO A 450 -2.73 -32.45 19.55
N TYR A 451 -3.72 -31.55 19.57
CA TYR A 451 -5.08 -31.78 19.09
C TYR A 451 -5.41 -30.98 17.81
N GLY A 452 -4.65 -31.19 16.73
CA GLY A 452 -5.11 -31.18 15.33
C GLY A 452 -5.92 -30.00 14.75
N ASN A 453 -6.13 -28.88 15.44
CA ASN A 453 -6.93 -27.77 14.93
C ASN A 453 -6.42 -26.42 15.46
N ILE A 454 -5.32 -25.94 14.88
CA ILE A 454 -5.03 -24.51 14.78
C ILE A 454 -5.06 -24.19 13.29
N ILE A 455 -6.25 -23.78 12.87
CA ILE A 455 -6.56 -23.29 11.54
C ILE A 455 -5.78 -21.99 11.32
N CYS A 456 -4.67 -22.05 10.57
CA CYS A 456 -4.00 -20.87 10.00
C CYS A 456 -4.84 -20.20 8.89
N HIS A 457 -5.97 -20.81 8.55
CA HIS A 457 -6.92 -20.44 7.50
C HIS A 457 -8.27 -20.15 8.13
N ALA A 458 -8.40 -19.08 8.93
CA ALA A 458 -9.70 -18.74 9.51
C ALA A 458 -10.78 -18.83 8.41
N SER A 459 -11.94 -19.40 8.78
CA SER A 459 -13.11 -19.57 7.90
C SER A 459 -13.31 -18.31 7.04
N GLY A 460 -13.07 -18.42 5.73
CA GLY A 460 -13.08 -17.28 4.80
C GLY A 460 -11.88 -17.19 3.84
N THR A 461 -10.75 -17.84 4.16
CA THR A 461 -9.53 -17.81 3.32
C THR A 461 -9.68 -18.55 1.98
N SER A 462 -10.45 -19.64 1.93
CA SER A 462 -10.79 -20.33 0.68
C SER A 462 -11.66 -19.49 -0.26
N VAL A 463 -12.46 -18.57 0.30
CA VAL A 463 -13.44 -17.76 -0.44
C VAL A 463 -12.74 -16.76 -1.34
N LYS A 464 -11.67 -16.13 -0.84
CA LYS A 464 -10.87 -15.16 -1.61
C LYS A 464 -9.88 -15.81 -2.56
N HIS A 465 -9.40 -17.01 -2.28
CA HIS A 465 -8.47 -17.70 -3.18
C HIS A 465 -9.16 -18.16 -4.47
N ALA A 466 -10.47 -18.40 -4.42
CA ALA A 466 -11.24 -18.96 -5.53
C ALA A 466 -12.28 -17.96 -6.11
N ASN A 467 -12.33 -16.71 -5.63
CA ASN A 467 -13.24 -15.67 -6.15
C ASN A 467 -12.84 -15.10 -7.53
N GLY A 468 -11.75 -15.61 -8.10
CA GLY A 468 -11.18 -15.14 -9.36
C GLY A 468 -10.49 -13.78 -9.30
N LYS A 469 -10.05 -13.36 -8.12
CA LYS A 469 -9.26 -12.15 -7.88
C LYS A 469 -7.89 -12.51 -7.29
N ILE A 470 -6.93 -11.62 -7.49
CA ILE A 470 -5.58 -11.69 -6.92
C ILE A 470 -5.53 -10.73 -5.74
N ASP A 471 -5.94 -11.22 -4.58
CA ASP A 471 -5.98 -10.42 -3.36
C ASP A 471 -4.57 -10.30 -2.74
N VAL A 472 -3.99 -9.10 -2.78
CA VAL A 472 -2.67 -8.77 -2.21
C VAL A 472 -2.84 -7.76 -1.07
N ARG A 473 -2.37 -8.14 0.12
CA ARG A 473 -2.35 -7.29 1.31
C ARG A 473 -1.10 -7.59 2.13
N LEU A 474 -0.24 -6.58 2.27
CA LEU A 474 1.05 -6.71 2.94
C LEU A 474 0.89 -6.65 4.47
N ASP A 475 1.71 -7.41 5.20
CA ASP A 475 1.70 -7.39 6.66
C ASP A 475 2.20 -6.03 7.23
N PRO A 476 1.46 -5.41 8.18
CA PRO A 476 1.81 -4.09 8.73
C PRO A 476 3.15 -4.06 9.49
N THR A 477 3.70 -5.23 9.86
CA THR A 477 5.04 -5.34 10.45
C THR A 477 6.12 -4.77 9.52
N PHE A 478 5.90 -4.79 8.20
CA PHE A 478 6.82 -4.22 7.20
C PHE A 478 6.54 -2.75 6.89
N GLY A 479 5.47 -2.18 7.46
CA GLY A 479 5.13 -0.76 7.39
C GLY A 479 3.63 -0.53 7.54
N ASN A 480 3.25 0.49 8.30
CA ASN A 480 1.85 0.84 8.45
C ASN A 480 1.28 1.31 7.11
N MET A 481 0.12 0.77 6.70
CA MET A 481 -0.48 0.99 5.37
C MET A 481 0.41 0.58 4.18
N SER A 482 1.21 -0.48 4.33
CA SER A 482 1.86 -1.15 3.20
C SER A 482 0.80 -1.62 2.20
N ALA A 483 0.92 -1.25 0.92
CA ALA A 483 -0.08 -1.56 -0.08
C ALA A 483 0.53 -1.98 -1.41
N TYR A 484 -0.11 -2.92 -2.09
CA TYR A 484 0.07 -3.19 -3.50
C TYR A 484 -0.90 -2.31 -4.29
N LEU A 485 -0.39 -1.49 -5.20
CA LEU A 485 -1.18 -0.48 -5.92
C LEU A 485 -1.85 -1.04 -7.19
N GLY A 486 -1.85 -2.36 -7.36
CA GLY A 486 -2.46 -3.02 -8.51
C GLY A 486 -3.92 -3.35 -8.28
N SER A 487 -4.62 -3.55 -9.39
CA SER A 487 -5.98 -4.08 -9.37
C SER A 487 -5.96 -5.55 -8.91
N PRO A 488 -6.97 -6.01 -8.13
CA PRO A 488 -7.13 -7.42 -7.82
C PRO A 488 -7.67 -8.21 -9.02
N GLU A 489 -7.97 -7.56 -10.15
CA GLU A 489 -8.36 -8.24 -11.39
C GLU A 489 -7.15 -8.89 -12.08
N PRO A 490 -7.19 -10.21 -12.35
CA PRO A 490 -6.18 -10.88 -13.15
C PRO A 490 -6.05 -10.30 -14.55
N GLY A 491 -4.86 -10.39 -15.13
CA GLY A 491 -4.59 -9.96 -16.51
C GLY A 491 -4.32 -8.46 -16.68
N ASN A 492 -4.36 -7.68 -15.60
CA ASN A 492 -4.09 -6.23 -15.60
C ASN A 492 -2.60 -5.86 -15.42
N GLY A 493 -1.71 -6.84 -15.46
CA GLY A 493 -0.28 -6.66 -15.24
C GLY A 493 0.11 -6.51 -13.77
N TYR A 494 1.40 -6.35 -13.55
CA TYR A 494 1.97 -6.13 -12.23
C TYR A 494 2.00 -4.64 -11.84
N ALA A 495 1.96 -4.37 -10.54
CA ALA A 495 1.98 -3.02 -9.99
C ALA A 495 3.02 -2.86 -8.87
N ASN A 496 3.17 -1.63 -8.43
CA ASN A 496 4.15 -1.19 -7.45
C ASN A 496 3.61 -1.34 -6.02
N CYS A 497 4.51 -1.61 -5.08
CA CYS A 497 4.23 -1.58 -3.65
C CYS A 497 4.58 -0.20 -3.05
N THR A 498 3.89 0.19 -1.97
CA THR A 498 4.19 1.42 -1.23
C THR A 498 4.22 1.18 0.28
N ASN A 499 4.81 2.14 1.02
CA ASN A 499 4.92 2.16 2.48
C ASN A 499 5.58 0.93 3.12
N THR A 500 6.45 0.23 2.38
CA THR A 500 7.18 -0.94 2.86
C THR A 500 8.64 -0.63 3.15
N TYR A 501 9.14 -1.12 4.28
CA TYR A 501 10.53 -0.97 4.70
C TYR A 501 11.53 -1.55 3.68
N CYS A 502 11.25 -2.73 3.11
CA CYS A 502 12.19 -3.46 2.25
C CYS A 502 12.49 -2.77 0.91
N HIS A 503 11.56 -1.95 0.41
CA HIS A 503 11.74 -1.16 -0.81
C HIS A 503 11.92 0.35 -0.51
N SER A 504 12.29 0.67 0.73
CA SER A 504 12.65 2.04 1.13
C SER A 504 14.17 2.25 1.05
N ASN A 505 14.61 3.48 1.30
CA ASN A 505 16.04 3.81 1.44
C ASN A 505 16.64 3.39 2.81
N GLY A 506 15.87 2.65 3.64
CA GLY A 506 16.30 2.17 4.95
C GLY A 506 16.44 3.26 6.04
N THR A 507 16.08 4.53 5.78
CA THR A 507 16.24 5.60 6.79
C THR A 507 15.25 5.47 7.95
N SER A 508 14.18 4.71 7.78
CA SER A 508 13.12 4.48 8.77
C SER A 508 13.61 3.89 10.09
N ILE A 509 14.73 3.17 10.09
CA ILE A 509 15.37 2.67 11.33
C ILE A 509 15.75 3.84 12.25
N SER A 510 16.16 4.98 11.66
CA SER A 510 16.54 6.19 12.41
C SER A 510 15.39 7.17 12.57
N THR A 511 14.50 7.27 11.58
CA THR A 511 13.45 8.31 11.56
C THR A 511 12.11 7.85 12.10
N GLY A 512 11.87 6.54 12.25
CA GLY A 512 10.55 5.96 12.55
C GLY A 512 9.56 6.01 11.38
N THR A 513 9.77 6.89 10.41
CA THR A 513 8.94 7.04 9.21
C THR A 513 9.51 6.23 8.05
N ILE A 514 8.69 5.43 7.38
CA ILE A 514 9.03 4.76 6.11
C ILE A 514 8.79 5.77 4.99
N PRO A 515 9.84 6.27 4.32
CA PRO A 515 9.65 7.16 3.18
C PRO A 515 8.96 6.42 2.03
N SER A 516 8.34 7.17 1.11
CA SER A 516 7.72 6.59 -0.09
C SER A 516 8.70 5.64 -0.79
N SER A 517 8.23 4.41 -1.04
CA SER A 517 9.01 3.32 -1.63
C SER A 517 9.72 3.77 -2.90
N ALA A 518 10.95 3.31 -3.09
CA ALA A 518 11.54 3.28 -4.42
C ALA A 518 10.59 2.49 -5.33
N THR A 519 10.26 3.08 -6.48
CA THR A 519 9.27 2.57 -7.43
C THR A 519 9.79 1.32 -8.13
N THR A 520 9.66 0.15 -7.50
CA THR A 520 9.89 -1.14 -8.15
C THR A 520 8.56 -1.85 -8.30
N ASN A 521 8.14 -2.06 -9.55
CA ASN A 521 6.96 -2.85 -9.88
C ASN A 521 7.24 -4.32 -9.55
N TRP A 522 6.22 -5.05 -9.12
CA TRP A 522 6.31 -6.50 -9.06
C TRP A 522 6.68 -7.08 -10.44
N GLY A 523 7.51 -8.12 -10.46
CA GLY A 523 8.10 -8.66 -11.70
C GLY A 523 9.24 -7.82 -12.29
N SER A 524 9.67 -6.74 -11.64
CA SER A 524 10.92 -6.09 -12.01
C SER A 524 12.12 -7.04 -11.81
N GLY A 525 13.08 -6.97 -12.73
CA GLY A 525 14.30 -7.77 -12.69
C GLY A 525 15.26 -7.38 -11.56
N ALA A 526 16.54 -7.70 -11.71
CA ALA A 526 17.56 -7.31 -10.74
C ALA A 526 17.63 -5.77 -10.59
N VAL A 527 17.62 -5.29 -9.35
CA VAL A 527 17.71 -3.85 -9.02
C VAL A 527 19.12 -3.51 -8.50
N ALA A 528 19.60 -2.33 -8.84
CA ALA A 528 20.87 -1.80 -8.33
C ALA A 528 20.66 -1.15 -6.95
N CYS A 529 21.73 -1.00 -6.16
CA CYS A 529 21.67 -0.31 -4.86
C CYS A 529 21.06 1.09 -4.97
N SER A 530 21.43 1.81 -6.05
CA SER A 530 20.93 3.16 -6.40
C SER A 530 19.42 3.24 -6.59
N SER A 531 18.74 2.11 -6.82
CA SER A 531 17.29 2.07 -6.93
C SER A 531 16.61 2.38 -5.60
N CYS A 532 17.21 2.00 -4.45
CA CYS A 532 16.63 2.23 -3.12
C CYS A 532 17.31 3.38 -2.36
N HIS A 533 18.64 3.47 -2.39
CA HIS A 533 19.42 4.52 -1.74
C HIS A 533 20.61 4.91 -2.61
N GLY A 534 21.18 6.12 -2.43
CA GLY A 534 22.38 6.52 -3.19
C GLY A 534 23.54 5.51 -3.06
N TYR A 535 24.43 5.46 -4.05
CA TYR A 535 25.61 4.59 -4.05
C TYR A 535 26.91 5.42 -4.16
N PRO A 536 27.56 5.76 -3.03
CA PRO A 536 27.10 5.59 -1.65
C PRO A 536 25.98 6.59 -1.28
N PRO A 537 25.32 6.45 -0.12
CA PRO A 537 24.24 7.36 0.29
C PRO A 537 24.66 8.84 0.31
N GLY A 538 24.01 9.67 -0.51
CA GLY A 538 24.42 11.06 -0.78
C GLY A 538 23.59 12.17 -0.11
N TYR A 539 22.77 11.85 0.89
CA TYR A 539 21.94 12.84 1.59
C TYR A 539 22.74 13.65 2.61
N GLY A 540 22.30 14.88 2.93
CA GLY A 540 23.00 15.74 3.90
C GLY A 540 22.96 15.18 5.33
N THR A 541 23.99 15.45 6.13
CA THR A 541 23.98 15.10 7.56
C THR A 541 22.79 15.74 8.26
N GLY A 542 22.00 14.94 8.97
CA GLY A 542 20.80 15.39 9.70
C GLY A 542 19.52 15.43 8.85
N SER A 543 19.61 15.14 7.55
CA SER A 543 18.46 15.05 6.65
C SER A 543 18.62 13.82 5.75
N SER A 544 18.14 12.63 6.11
CA SER A 544 17.22 12.29 7.21
C SER A 544 17.89 11.67 8.45
N LYS A 545 19.22 11.48 8.43
CA LYS A 545 20.02 11.02 9.57
C LYS A 545 21.48 11.45 9.44
N ALA A 546 22.32 11.12 10.41
CA ALA A 546 23.77 11.33 10.33
C ALA A 546 24.37 10.65 9.08
N ASN A 547 25.21 11.38 8.34
CA ASN A 547 25.87 10.88 7.15
C ASN A 547 27.33 11.33 7.05
N SER A 548 28.26 10.38 6.88
CA SER A 548 29.66 10.66 6.55
C SER A 548 30.13 9.95 5.27
N HIS A 549 29.22 9.36 4.49
CA HIS A 549 29.60 8.63 3.26
C HIS A 549 30.34 9.51 2.25
N ILE A 550 29.99 10.79 2.13
CA ILE A 550 30.66 11.71 1.21
C ILE A 550 32.15 11.87 1.55
N GLN A 551 32.49 11.79 2.84
CA GLN A 551 33.87 11.83 3.34
C GLN A 551 34.62 10.50 3.10
N HIS A 552 33.89 9.44 2.76
CA HIS A 552 34.40 8.10 2.50
C HIS A 552 34.12 7.66 1.05
N SER A 553 33.97 8.61 0.12
CA SER A 553 33.63 8.32 -1.28
C SER A 553 34.66 7.44 -2.01
N GLY A 554 35.91 7.41 -1.53
CA GLY A 554 36.96 6.49 -2.00
C GLY A 554 36.96 5.09 -1.36
N ALA A 555 36.09 4.82 -0.39
CA ALA A 555 35.98 3.53 0.27
C ALA A 555 34.80 2.72 -0.29
N GLY A 556 35.05 1.48 -0.70
CA GLY A 556 33.99 0.54 -1.06
C GLY A 556 33.10 0.19 0.13
N CYS A 557 31.81 -0.05 -0.09
CA CYS A 557 30.85 -0.37 0.98
C CYS A 557 31.29 -1.56 1.84
N ASN A 558 31.97 -2.53 1.24
CA ASN A 558 32.50 -3.73 1.92
C ASN A 558 33.57 -3.43 2.97
N ARG A 559 34.15 -2.22 3.01
CA ARG A 559 35.06 -1.83 4.10
C ARG A 559 34.34 -1.66 5.43
N CYS A 560 33.08 -1.22 5.40
CA CYS A 560 32.28 -0.94 6.61
C CYS A 560 31.05 -1.82 6.75
N HIS A 561 30.53 -2.40 5.66
CA HIS A 561 29.32 -3.23 5.63
C HIS A 561 29.66 -4.65 5.18
N PHE A 562 30.77 -5.23 5.65
CA PHE A 562 31.31 -6.49 5.13
C PHE A 562 30.35 -7.67 5.30
N GLY A 563 29.61 -7.71 6.40
CA GLY A 563 28.56 -8.72 6.62
C GLY A 563 27.44 -8.66 5.57
N THR A 564 27.15 -7.47 5.04
CA THR A 564 26.08 -7.24 4.06
C THR A 564 26.59 -7.40 2.62
N THR A 565 27.78 -6.90 2.31
CA THR A 565 28.41 -6.97 0.99
C THR A 565 29.91 -7.24 1.11
N THR A 566 30.38 -8.28 0.42
CA THR A 566 31.81 -8.61 0.36
C THR A 566 32.53 -7.95 -0.80
N SER A 567 31.83 -7.70 -1.91
CA SER A 567 32.36 -7.03 -3.11
C SER A 567 32.20 -5.50 -3.10
N GLY A 568 31.32 -4.98 -2.24
CA GLY A 568 30.93 -3.57 -2.21
C GLY A 568 29.78 -3.23 -3.17
N SER A 569 29.51 -4.09 -4.16
CA SER A 569 28.56 -3.86 -5.25
C SER A 569 27.41 -4.87 -5.34
N ALA A 570 27.47 -5.96 -4.56
CA ALA A 570 26.43 -6.99 -4.51
C ALA A 570 26.12 -7.38 -3.06
N ILE A 571 24.85 -7.70 -2.79
CA ILE A 571 24.41 -8.16 -1.46
C ILE A 571 24.80 -9.63 -1.29
N SER A 572 25.69 -9.90 -0.32
CA SER A 572 26.14 -11.25 0.03
C SER A 572 25.23 -11.90 1.07
N SER A 573 24.61 -11.09 1.94
CA SER A 573 23.64 -11.55 2.94
C SER A 573 22.37 -10.71 2.88
N ILE A 574 21.32 -11.26 2.28
CA ILE A 574 20.00 -10.63 2.24
C ILE A 574 19.47 -10.47 3.67
N THR A 575 19.69 -11.47 4.53
CA THR A 575 19.25 -11.43 5.93
C THR A 575 19.78 -10.21 6.67
N LEU A 576 21.06 -9.88 6.51
CA LEU A 576 21.63 -8.68 7.14
C LEU A 576 21.21 -7.40 6.41
N HIS A 577 20.97 -7.44 5.10
CA HIS A 577 20.54 -6.24 4.37
C HIS A 577 19.15 -5.71 4.79
N VAL A 578 18.22 -6.60 5.18
CA VAL A 578 16.82 -6.25 5.47
C VAL A 578 16.36 -6.57 6.91
N ASN A 579 17.28 -6.75 7.85
CA ASN A 579 16.98 -7.07 9.26
C ASN A 579 16.51 -5.88 10.12
N LYS A 580 16.30 -4.69 9.54
CA LYS A 580 15.99 -3.45 10.28
C LYS A 580 17.10 -2.98 11.22
N ALA A 581 18.35 -3.34 10.94
CA ALA A 581 19.53 -2.81 11.61
C ALA A 581 20.49 -2.16 10.60
N TYR A 582 21.42 -1.35 11.10
CA TYR A 582 22.58 -0.93 10.33
C TYR A 582 23.74 -1.86 10.68
N ASP A 583 23.93 -2.90 9.88
CA ASP A 583 25.05 -3.82 10.04
C ASP A 583 26.35 -3.18 9.55
N VAL A 584 27.13 -2.68 10.50
CA VAL A 584 28.45 -2.10 10.26
C VAL A 584 29.50 -3.03 10.86
N THR A 585 30.22 -3.74 10.00
CA THR A 585 31.29 -4.67 10.35
C THR A 585 32.51 -4.42 9.49
N ALA A 586 33.68 -4.41 10.12
CA ALA A 586 34.94 -4.12 9.45
C ALA A 586 35.24 -5.18 8.37
N GLY A 587 35.62 -4.71 7.18
CA GLY A 587 36.07 -5.56 6.09
C GLY A 587 37.54 -5.95 6.20
N SER A 588 38.02 -6.73 5.23
CA SER A 588 39.43 -7.12 5.17
C SER A 588 40.36 -5.90 5.11
N GLY A 589 41.41 -5.90 5.93
CA GLY A 589 42.44 -4.85 5.95
C GLY A 589 42.09 -3.58 6.74
N VAL A 590 40.93 -3.53 7.39
CA VAL A 590 40.55 -2.43 8.29
C VAL A 590 40.04 -2.98 9.62
N THR A 591 40.21 -2.21 10.71
CA THR A 591 39.67 -2.57 12.03
C THR A 591 38.96 -1.38 12.64
N PHE A 592 37.79 -1.61 13.22
CA PHE A 592 37.07 -0.67 14.09
C PHE A 592 36.00 -1.45 14.85
N ALA A 593 35.55 -0.93 15.98
CA ALA A 593 34.30 -1.34 16.61
C ALA A 593 33.23 -0.28 16.34
N TYR A 594 31.98 -0.70 16.12
CA TYR A 594 30.87 0.21 15.86
C TYR A 594 29.75 -0.03 16.88
N SER A 595 29.22 1.05 17.42
CA SER A 595 28.00 1.05 18.22
C SER A 595 26.98 1.99 17.57
N TYR A 596 25.78 1.46 17.31
CA TYR A 596 24.69 2.26 16.77
C TYR A 596 24.21 3.33 17.76
N ALA A 597 23.90 4.51 17.24
CA ALA A 597 23.15 5.56 17.92
C ALA A 597 22.37 6.38 16.88
N ALA A 598 21.11 6.72 17.18
CA ALA A 598 20.23 7.46 16.27
C ALA A 598 20.80 8.81 15.77
N PRO A 599 21.46 9.66 16.59
CA PRO A 599 22.04 10.92 16.11
C PRO A 599 23.34 10.75 15.32
N GLY A 600 23.89 9.54 15.22
CA GLY A 600 25.20 9.24 14.64
C GLY A 600 25.93 8.17 15.45
N GLY A 601 26.15 6.99 14.86
CA GLY A 601 26.82 5.87 15.55
C GLY A 601 28.29 6.17 15.87
N VAL A 602 28.82 5.52 16.91
CA VAL A 602 30.19 5.73 17.38
C VAL A 602 31.07 4.60 16.85
N CYS A 603 32.16 4.99 16.19
CA CYS A 603 33.24 4.09 15.80
C CYS A 603 34.41 4.25 16.78
N SER A 604 35.02 3.14 17.22
CA SER A 604 36.19 3.15 18.10
C SER A 604 37.33 2.27 17.58
N ASN A 605 38.56 2.58 18.00
CA ASN A 605 39.79 1.89 17.58
C ASN A 605 39.92 1.78 16.05
N ILE A 606 39.73 2.90 15.35
CA ILE A 606 39.59 2.91 13.88
C ILE A 606 40.96 2.94 13.22
N SER A 607 41.34 1.86 12.51
CA SER A 607 42.64 1.75 11.83
C SER A 607 42.90 2.87 10.83
N CYS A 608 41.84 3.33 10.13
CA CYS A 608 41.93 4.41 9.14
C CYS A 608 42.05 5.82 9.77
N HIS A 609 41.75 5.96 11.08
CA HIS A 609 41.82 7.23 11.80
C HIS A 609 42.88 7.17 12.92
N GLY A 610 43.98 6.44 12.68
CA GLY A 610 45.10 6.36 13.63
C GLY A 610 44.74 5.72 14.98
N GLY A 611 43.76 4.81 15.01
CA GLY A 611 43.29 4.13 16.21
C GLY A 611 42.30 4.93 17.06
N ARG A 612 41.83 6.09 16.57
CA ARG A 612 40.97 7.01 17.33
C ARG A 612 39.50 6.66 17.22
N ASN A 613 38.71 7.31 18.06
CA ASN A 613 37.25 7.21 18.05
C ASN A 613 36.67 8.35 17.21
N ALA A 614 35.55 8.09 16.54
CA ALA A 614 34.85 9.09 15.75
C ALA A 614 33.33 8.86 15.82
N THR A 615 32.57 9.95 15.74
CA THR A 615 31.11 9.89 15.64
C THR A 615 30.70 10.04 14.18
N TRP A 616 29.88 9.12 13.69
CA TRP A 616 29.35 9.18 12.34
C TRP A 616 28.43 10.41 12.19
N GLY A 617 28.62 11.17 11.11
CA GLY A 617 27.92 12.43 10.85
C GLY A 617 28.62 13.69 11.37
N THR A 618 29.70 13.57 12.15
CA THR A 618 30.45 14.75 12.62
C THR A 618 31.70 15.01 11.78
N THR A 619 32.11 16.28 11.69
CA THR A 619 33.43 16.66 11.14
C THR A 619 34.50 16.44 12.20
N LEU A 620 35.61 15.80 11.83
CA LEU A 620 36.78 15.69 12.70
C LEU A 620 37.58 16.99 12.65
N PRO A 621 37.87 17.66 13.78
CA PRO A 621 38.76 18.81 13.79
C PRO A 621 40.20 18.37 13.46
N CYS A 622 41.02 19.31 12.96
CA CYS A 622 42.36 19.00 12.47
C CYS A 622 43.24 18.35 13.54
N ASP A 623 43.11 18.82 14.78
CA ASP A 623 43.88 18.33 15.91
C ASP A 623 43.54 16.88 16.30
N GLU A 624 42.44 16.28 15.81
CA GLU A 624 42.17 14.87 16.05
C GLU A 624 43.24 13.97 15.44
N CYS A 625 43.76 14.29 14.26
CA CYS A 625 44.73 13.44 13.56
C CYS A 625 46.16 13.79 13.94
N HIS A 626 46.55 15.06 13.80
CA HIS A 626 47.88 15.58 14.09
C HIS A 626 47.74 16.95 14.76
N ASP A 627 48.74 17.43 15.51
CA ASP A 627 48.65 18.76 16.11
C ASP A 627 48.48 19.83 15.03
N ALA A 628 47.61 20.82 15.25
CA ALA A 628 47.19 21.78 14.23
C ALA A 628 47.24 23.24 14.75
N PRO A 629 48.41 23.90 14.69
CA PRO A 629 49.72 23.36 14.31
C PRO A 629 50.46 22.69 15.50
N PRO A 630 51.51 21.88 15.24
CA PRO A 630 52.40 21.38 16.29
C PRO A 630 53.03 22.51 17.10
N ASP A 631 53.11 22.35 18.43
CA ASP A 631 53.55 23.39 19.37
C ASP A 631 55.07 23.65 19.33
N THR A 632 55.54 24.22 18.22
CA THR A 632 56.94 24.59 17.98
C THR A 632 57.12 26.10 18.07
N VAL A 633 58.36 26.55 18.30
CA VAL A 633 58.68 27.99 18.33
C VAL A 633 58.32 28.64 16.98
N ALA A 634 58.61 27.96 15.86
CA ALA A 634 58.27 28.46 14.53
C ALA A 634 56.75 28.58 14.31
N HIS A 635 55.97 27.56 14.65
CA HIS A 635 54.51 27.62 14.49
C HIS A 635 53.88 28.69 15.36
N ARG A 636 54.27 28.81 16.63
CA ARG A 636 53.76 29.86 17.54
C ARG A 636 54.07 31.28 17.06
N LYS A 637 55.11 31.46 16.23
CA LYS A 637 55.42 32.77 15.63
C LYS A 637 54.53 33.09 14.43
N HIS A 638 54.15 32.11 13.63
CA HIS A 638 53.40 32.33 12.39
C HIS A 638 51.89 32.12 12.54
N PHE A 639 51.46 31.38 13.56
CA PHE A 639 50.06 31.07 13.80
C PHE A 639 49.70 31.19 15.29
N SER A 640 48.99 32.27 15.62
CA SER A 640 48.38 32.52 16.93
C SER A 640 46.86 32.31 16.91
N GLY A 641 46.33 31.65 15.87
CA GLY A 641 44.91 31.34 15.72
C GLY A 641 44.49 30.13 16.56
N THR A 642 43.19 29.88 16.62
CA THR A 642 42.63 28.66 17.21
C THR A 642 42.58 27.52 16.19
N VAL A 643 42.47 26.28 16.66
CA VAL A 643 42.30 25.10 15.77
C VAL A 643 41.08 25.22 14.85
N VAL A 644 40.04 25.95 15.28
CA VAL A 644 38.84 26.21 14.47
C VAL A 644 39.15 27.13 13.28
N GLN A 645 40.15 28.01 13.42
CA GLN A 645 40.61 28.89 12.33
C GLN A 645 41.60 28.17 11.41
N ALA A 646 42.23 27.07 11.85
CA ALA A 646 43.16 26.30 11.05
C ALA A 646 42.43 25.57 9.91
N ALA A 647 42.90 25.74 8.68
CA ALA A 647 42.34 25.09 7.51
C ALA A 647 43.44 24.70 6.52
N TYR A 648 43.45 23.42 6.12
CA TYR A 648 44.40 22.92 5.14
C TYR A 648 44.20 23.63 3.78
N GLY A 649 45.31 24.10 3.21
CA GLY A 649 45.36 24.83 1.94
C GLY A 649 44.82 26.26 1.99
N ASP A 650 44.36 26.75 3.13
CA ASP A 650 43.95 28.14 3.29
C ASP A 650 45.17 29.06 3.36
N VAL A 651 45.21 30.08 2.51
CA VAL A 651 46.30 31.07 2.42
C VAL A 651 45.97 32.40 3.08
N ARG A 652 44.79 32.53 3.71
CA ARG A 652 44.38 33.74 4.43
C ARG A 652 45.33 34.07 5.59
N ILE A 653 45.40 35.36 5.91
CA ILE A 653 46.28 35.93 6.93
C ILE A 653 45.49 36.68 8.02
N ALA A 654 46.16 37.13 9.08
CA ALA A 654 45.55 37.75 10.27
C ALA A 654 44.43 38.77 9.99
N GLN A 655 44.62 39.66 9.02
CA GLN A 655 43.64 40.68 8.63
C GLN A 655 42.29 40.11 8.15
N ASP A 656 42.30 38.89 7.60
CA ASP A 656 41.13 38.24 7.01
C ASP A 656 40.23 37.64 8.09
N PHE A 657 40.75 37.55 9.33
CA PHE A 657 40.05 37.04 10.49
C PHE A 657 39.69 38.16 11.48
N THR A 658 40.61 39.10 11.73
CA THR A 658 40.36 40.23 12.63
C THR A 658 41.20 41.46 12.28
N PRO A 659 40.62 42.68 12.34
CA PRO A 659 41.35 43.93 12.17
C PRO A 659 42.44 44.18 13.22
N ASP A 660 42.35 43.58 14.40
CA ASP A 660 43.22 43.86 15.57
C ASP A 660 43.85 42.56 16.11
N ALA A 661 44.48 41.78 15.23
CA ALA A 661 45.11 40.53 15.62
C ALA A 661 46.27 40.76 16.62
N THR A 662 46.27 40.01 17.72
CA THR A 662 47.31 40.03 18.76
C THR A 662 48.59 39.26 18.38
N GLY A 663 48.58 38.61 17.21
CA GLY A 663 49.70 37.86 16.63
C GLY A 663 49.47 37.56 15.15
N TYR A 664 50.45 36.95 14.49
CA TYR A 664 50.28 36.50 13.11
C TYR A 664 49.37 35.27 13.05
N ILE A 665 48.47 35.26 12.07
CA ILE A 665 47.64 34.10 11.73
C ILE A 665 47.91 33.80 10.25
N MET A 666 49.01 33.13 9.94
CA MET A 666 49.29 32.64 8.60
C MET A 666 48.71 31.23 8.50
N ASN A 667 47.57 31.08 7.82
CA ASN A 667 46.90 29.78 7.78
C ASN A 667 47.73 28.75 7.00
N CYS A 668 47.44 27.46 7.23
CA CYS A 668 48.32 26.33 6.93
C CYS A 668 48.78 26.28 5.47
N GLY A 669 47.96 26.72 4.52
CA GLY A 669 48.28 26.74 3.10
C GLY A 669 49.42 27.69 2.72
N ASN A 670 49.84 28.62 3.59
CA ASN A 670 51.03 29.44 3.35
C ASN A 670 52.33 28.63 3.42
N CYS A 671 52.36 27.56 4.22
CA CYS A 671 53.55 26.72 4.41
C CYS A 671 53.37 25.29 3.87
N HIS A 672 52.14 24.78 3.85
CA HIS A 672 51.79 23.47 3.33
C HIS A 672 51.13 23.58 1.95
N PRO A 673 51.05 22.48 1.18
CA PRO A 673 50.38 22.51 -0.11
C PRO A 673 48.94 23.02 -0.03
N ILE A 674 48.52 23.72 -1.08
CA ILE A 674 47.12 24.14 -1.24
C ILE A 674 46.24 23.02 -1.84
N ASP A 675 46.87 22.03 -2.46
CA ASP A 675 46.21 20.86 -3.02
C ASP A 675 45.77 19.90 -1.90
N ARG A 676 44.45 19.80 -1.70
CA ARG A 676 43.86 18.89 -0.71
C ARG A 676 44.18 17.43 -0.96
N ALA A 677 44.51 17.00 -2.19
CA ALA A 677 44.92 15.62 -2.46
C ALA A 677 46.25 15.26 -1.77
N ARG A 678 47.05 16.27 -1.39
CA ARG A 678 48.27 16.10 -0.61
C ARG A 678 48.03 16.11 0.90
N HIS A 679 46.79 16.31 1.35
CA HIS A 679 46.41 16.15 2.75
C HIS A 679 46.06 14.68 3.04
N GLY A 680 46.74 14.08 4.00
CA GLY A 680 46.49 12.68 4.40
C GLY A 680 47.24 11.63 3.56
N ASN A 681 48.30 12.02 2.84
CA ASN A 681 49.20 11.12 2.12
C ASN A 681 50.25 10.41 3.02
N GLY A 682 50.18 10.62 4.34
CA GLY A 682 51.08 10.01 5.32
C GLY A 682 52.43 10.72 5.50
N VAL A 683 52.65 11.85 4.83
CA VAL A 683 53.86 12.68 4.99
C VAL A 683 53.49 14.14 5.25
N ILE A 684 54.37 14.87 5.94
CA ILE A 684 54.22 16.32 6.10
C ILE A 684 54.90 17.00 4.92
N ASP A 685 54.08 17.45 3.97
CA ASP A 685 54.54 18.23 2.84
C ASP A 685 54.70 19.71 3.22
N VAL A 686 55.86 20.29 2.94
CA VAL A 686 56.09 21.74 2.99
C VAL A 686 56.22 22.23 1.55
N GLU A 687 55.37 23.18 1.17
CA GLU A 687 55.37 23.82 -0.14
C GLU A 687 55.35 25.32 0.13
N LEU A 688 56.42 26.04 -0.18
CA LEU A 688 56.51 27.47 0.15
C LEU A 688 56.09 28.36 -1.02
N TYR A 689 56.00 27.83 -2.23
CA TYR A 689 55.50 28.50 -3.43
C TYR A 689 54.56 27.60 -4.21
N ASN A 690 53.50 28.20 -4.77
CA ASN A 690 52.62 27.53 -5.74
C ASN A 690 52.07 28.56 -6.72
N SER A 691 52.23 28.33 -8.02
CA SER A 691 51.77 29.24 -9.08
C SER A 691 50.24 29.37 -9.16
N GLN A 692 49.49 28.45 -8.56
CA GLN A 692 48.02 28.47 -8.49
C GLN A 692 47.49 29.16 -7.23
N SER A 693 48.36 29.60 -6.32
CA SER A 693 47.94 30.33 -5.13
C SER A 693 47.28 31.67 -5.48
N ALA A 694 46.35 32.12 -4.64
CA ALA A 694 45.61 33.36 -4.88
C ALA A 694 46.58 34.55 -5.06
N ALA A 695 46.37 35.35 -6.11
CA ALA A 695 47.21 36.51 -6.41
C ALA A 695 47.24 37.47 -5.20
N GLY A 696 48.45 37.88 -4.78
CA GLY A 696 48.64 38.73 -3.61
C GLY A 696 48.64 38.00 -2.25
N SER A 697 48.46 36.67 -2.21
CA SER A 697 48.73 35.89 -1.00
C SER A 697 50.23 35.81 -0.68
N LEU A 698 50.61 35.59 0.58
CA LEU A 698 52.03 35.46 0.95
C LEU A 698 52.72 34.32 0.21
N LYS A 699 52.02 33.20 -0.01
CA LYS A 699 52.51 32.07 -0.83
C LYS A 699 52.80 32.47 -2.28
N ALA A 700 51.96 33.33 -2.88
CA ALA A 700 52.15 33.83 -4.25
C ALA A 700 53.29 34.85 -4.35
N MET A 701 53.60 35.56 -3.26
CA MET A 701 54.70 36.53 -3.21
C MET A 701 56.07 35.89 -3.06
N ASN A 702 56.13 34.63 -2.60
CA ASN A 702 57.37 33.87 -2.61
C ASN A 702 57.82 33.61 -4.07
N PRO A 703 59.13 33.66 -4.37
CA PRO A 703 59.65 33.26 -5.67
C PRO A 703 59.49 31.74 -5.87
N ALA A 704 59.52 31.29 -7.13
CA ALA A 704 59.48 29.86 -7.47
C ALA A 704 60.64 29.04 -6.87
N THR A 705 61.71 29.70 -6.44
CA THR A 705 62.86 29.11 -5.76
C THR A 705 62.68 29.00 -4.23
N ALA A 706 61.53 29.39 -3.67
CA ALA A 706 61.21 29.22 -2.26
C ALA A 706 61.17 27.73 -1.89
N ALA A 707 61.98 27.34 -0.90
CA ALA A 707 62.22 25.95 -0.61
C ALA A 707 62.34 25.68 0.89
N TYR A 708 61.96 24.47 1.27
CA TYR A 708 62.19 23.92 2.59
C TYR A 708 63.17 22.76 2.48
N THR A 709 64.33 22.89 3.11
CA THR A 709 65.31 21.80 3.19
C THR A 709 65.13 21.08 4.52
N ASN A 710 64.77 19.80 4.49
CA ASN A 710 64.55 18.99 5.69
C ASN A 710 65.79 18.98 6.60
N GLY A 711 65.55 19.01 7.92
CA GLY A 711 66.60 18.82 8.92
C GLY A 711 67.05 17.36 9.01
N THR A 712 68.23 17.14 9.59
CA THR A 712 68.77 15.78 9.80
C THR A 712 68.10 15.04 10.97
N SER A 713 67.39 15.76 11.84
CA SER A 713 66.73 15.22 13.03
C SER A 713 65.23 15.07 12.81
N SER A 714 64.70 13.88 13.07
CA SER A 714 63.26 13.60 13.06
C SER A 714 62.66 13.80 14.46
N HIS A 715 61.52 14.47 14.50
CA HIS A 715 60.72 14.74 15.68
C HIS A 715 59.30 14.20 15.48
N THR A 716 58.55 14.03 16.55
CA THR A 716 57.11 13.68 16.47
C THR A 716 56.30 14.67 17.28
N ASP A 717 55.12 15.03 16.78
CA ASP A 717 54.15 15.82 17.54
C ASP A 717 53.48 14.98 18.64
N SER A 718 52.55 15.57 19.41
CA SER A 718 51.86 14.86 20.49
C SER A 718 50.91 13.76 19.99
N ARG A 719 50.65 13.73 18.67
CA ARG A 719 49.77 12.79 17.99
C ARG A 719 50.55 11.72 17.20
N GLY A 720 51.88 11.74 17.26
CA GLY A 720 52.77 10.75 16.64
C GLY A 720 53.15 11.04 15.19
N PHE A 721 52.83 12.22 14.64
CA PHE A 721 53.21 12.61 13.29
C PHE A 721 54.64 13.12 13.23
N ALA A 722 55.43 12.56 12.31
CA ALA A 722 56.85 12.88 12.18
C ALA A 722 57.08 14.18 11.40
N TYR A 723 57.99 15.04 11.90
CA TYR A 723 58.45 16.27 11.24
C TYR A 723 59.96 16.47 11.43
N THR A 724 60.58 17.35 10.65
CA THR A 724 61.99 17.73 10.83
C THR A 724 62.12 19.22 11.11
N ASN A 725 63.19 19.64 11.80
CA ASN A 725 63.55 21.04 11.97
C ASN A 725 64.46 21.48 10.80
N GLY A 726 63.87 21.91 9.70
CA GLY A 726 64.57 22.24 8.45
C GLY A 726 64.96 23.71 8.30
N THR A 727 65.35 24.09 7.09
CA THR A 727 65.71 25.48 6.73
C THR A 727 64.76 25.99 5.66
N CYS A 728 64.14 27.15 5.92
CA CYS A 728 63.33 27.87 4.95
C CYS A 728 64.20 28.87 4.18
N SER A 729 64.20 28.77 2.85
CA SER A 729 64.99 29.61 1.95
C SER A 729 64.11 30.36 0.96
N ASN A 730 64.58 31.54 0.52
CA ASN A 730 63.89 32.39 -0.47
C ASN A 730 62.44 32.76 -0.09
N ILE A 731 62.21 33.15 1.17
CA ILE A 731 60.87 33.51 1.67
C ILE A 731 60.68 35.02 1.68
N TYR A 732 59.57 35.49 1.10
CA TYR A 732 59.23 36.90 0.96
C TYR A 732 59.26 37.64 2.31
N CYS A 733 58.69 37.08 3.37
CA CYS A 733 58.72 37.69 4.69
C CYS A 733 60.09 37.55 5.40
N HIS A 734 60.95 36.62 4.97
CA HIS A 734 62.32 36.47 5.48
C HIS A 734 63.31 37.12 4.51
N SER A 735 63.04 38.37 4.16
CA SER A 735 63.87 39.12 3.22
C SER A 735 63.88 40.60 3.59
N TYR A 736 64.84 41.31 3.02
CA TYR A 736 64.94 42.76 3.09
C TYR A 736 65.21 43.30 1.69
N ASN A 737 65.01 44.61 1.52
CA ASN A 737 65.37 45.28 0.27
C ASN A 737 66.84 45.71 0.31
N SER A 738 67.59 45.34 -0.72
CA SER A 738 68.88 45.91 -1.07
C SER A 738 68.69 46.87 -2.25
N PHE A 739 69.56 47.87 -2.32
CA PHE A 739 69.49 48.94 -3.29
C PHE A 739 70.81 49.00 -4.05
N THR A 740 70.77 48.87 -5.36
CA THR A 740 71.95 48.91 -6.24
C THR A 740 71.76 49.91 -7.37
N THR A 741 72.87 50.33 -7.98
CA THR A 741 72.88 51.08 -9.24
C THR A 741 73.77 50.36 -10.26
N PRO A 742 73.57 50.53 -11.58
CA PRO A 742 74.27 49.75 -12.61
C PRO A 742 75.79 49.94 -12.72
N THR A 743 76.38 50.96 -12.09
CA THR A 743 77.83 51.19 -12.02
C THR A 743 78.25 51.35 -10.56
N ASP A 744 79.31 50.63 -10.17
CA ASP A 744 80.02 50.44 -8.87
C ASP A 744 79.79 51.36 -7.64
N CYS A 745 78.59 51.92 -7.46
CA CYS A 745 78.14 52.60 -6.27
C CYS A 745 77.46 51.58 -5.35
N THR A 746 78.23 51.04 -4.42
CA THR A 746 77.70 50.19 -3.35
C THR A 746 77.12 51.06 -2.23
N PHE A 747 75.79 51.12 -2.13
CA PHE A 747 75.08 51.63 -0.95
C PHE A 747 75.01 50.52 0.09
N THR A 748 75.90 50.52 1.09
CA THR A 748 75.77 49.58 2.21
C THR A 748 74.81 50.16 3.26
N ASN A 749 73.79 49.38 3.62
CA ASN A 749 72.82 49.72 4.69
C ASN A 749 73.42 49.79 6.10
N GLU A 750 74.72 49.54 6.24
CA GLU A 750 75.44 49.52 7.50
C GLU A 750 76.70 50.37 7.36
N SER A 751 76.71 51.52 8.04
CA SER A 751 77.86 52.23 8.63
C SER A 751 79.13 52.51 7.78
N GLY A 752 79.14 52.32 6.47
CA GLY A 752 80.32 52.57 5.62
C GLY A 752 80.02 53.48 4.43
N SER A 753 80.44 54.75 4.51
CA SER A 753 80.31 55.72 3.41
C SER A 753 80.97 55.23 2.12
N ARG A 754 80.32 55.45 0.97
CA ARG A 754 80.99 55.56 -0.32
C ARG A 754 80.33 56.63 -1.19
N TYR A 755 81.17 57.56 -1.66
CA TYR A 755 80.85 58.67 -2.55
C TYR A 755 80.49 58.17 -3.96
N CYS A 756 79.42 58.71 -4.55
CA CYS A 756 79.14 58.60 -5.97
C CYS A 756 79.56 59.90 -6.66
N ASP A 757 80.67 59.87 -7.39
CA ASP A 757 81.15 61.02 -8.16
C ASP A 757 80.56 61.00 -9.59
N GLY A 758 79.78 62.02 -9.95
CA GLY A 758 79.37 62.26 -11.34
C GLY A 758 77.86 62.28 -11.63
N TYR A 759 77.51 63.11 -12.64
CA TYR A 759 76.17 63.48 -13.09
C TYR A 759 75.17 62.31 -13.27
N ALA A 760 74.00 62.47 -12.62
CA ALA A 760 72.67 61.94 -12.94
C ALA A 760 72.57 60.53 -13.56
N GLN A 761 72.23 59.51 -12.76
CA GLN A 761 71.77 58.21 -13.30
C GLN A 761 70.46 57.74 -12.66
N ALA A 762 69.41 57.73 -13.48
CA ALA A 762 68.00 57.69 -13.11
C ALA A 762 67.41 56.32 -12.66
N ASN A 763 68.19 55.32 -12.26
CA ASN A 763 67.63 53.96 -12.04
C ASN A 763 68.16 53.28 -10.77
N LEU A 764 67.64 53.66 -9.60
CA LEU A 764 67.77 52.87 -8.37
C LEU A 764 67.10 51.50 -8.58
N GLN A 765 67.88 50.42 -8.53
CA GLN A 765 67.33 49.06 -8.58
C GLN A 765 67.09 48.55 -7.18
N VAL A 766 65.82 48.24 -6.86
CA VAL A 766 65.45 47.58 -5.61
C VAL A 766 65.49 46.07 -5.83
N THR A 767 66.42 45.40 -5.17
CA THR A 767 66.54 43.94 -5.20
C THR A 767 66.16 43.37 -3.84
N ARG A 768 65.24 42.40 -3.81
CA ARG A 768 64.90 41.69 -2.58
C ARG A 768 65.97 40.64 -2.28
N VAL A 769 66.59 40.75 -1.12
CA VAL A 769 67.59 39.79 -0.64
C VAL A 769 66.94 38.90 0.40
N TYR A 770 66.87 37.61 0.09
CA TYR A 770 66.30 36.59 0.96
C TYR A 770 67.31 36.12 2.00
N ARG A 771 66.83 35.75 3.19
CA ARG A 771 67.61 35.17 4.26
C ARG A 771 67.08 33.79 4.59
N ASP A 772 68.00 32.85 4.72
CA ASP A 772 67.69 31.51 5.20
C ASP A 772 67.42 31.55 6.70
N VAL A 773 66.36 30.87 7.12
CA VAL A 773 65.98 30.78 8.53
C VAL A 773 65.80 29.31 8.89
N THR A 774 66.60 28.86 9.86
CA THR A 774 66.48 27.51 10.42
C THR A 774 65.28 27.42 11.37
N TRP A 775 64.62 26.27 11.38
CA TRP A 775 63.48 26.00 12.23
C TRP A 775 63.88 26.12 13.71
N ASN A 776 63.17 26.97 14.48
CA ASN A 776 63.45 27.39 15.86
C ASN A 776 64.56 28.43 16.07
N SER A 777 65.11 29.06 15.02
CA SER A 777 65.97 30.25 15.17
C SER A 777 65.18 31.56 15.09
N SER A 778 65.80 32.67 15.51
CA SER A 778 65.30 34.03 15.27
C SER A 778 65.92 34.62 13.99
N LEU A 779 65.25 35.61 13.39
CA LEU A 779 65.87 36.47 12.39
C LEU A 779 67.07 37.20 13.04
N PRO A 780 68.24 37.29 12.37
CA PRO A 780 69.49 37.77 12.98
C PRO A 780 69.42 39.18 13.62
N ASP A 781 68.56 40.09 13.11
CA ASP A 781 68.65 41.53 13.43
C ASP A 781 67.31 42.19 13.80
N GLY A 782 66.31 41.44 14.29
CA GLY A 782 65.00 42.01 14.66
C GLY A 782 64.26 42.68 13.48
N CYS A 783 63.52 43.77 13.73
CA CYS A 783 62.80 44.50 12.66
C CYS A 783 63.74 45.05 11.57
N SER A 784 64.98 45.42 11.91
CA SER A 784 66.02 45.84 10.97
C SER A 784 66.48 44.72 10.03
N GLY A 785 66.26 43.45 10.41
CA GLY A 785 66.54 42.30 9.56
C GLY A 785 65.56 42.13 8.38
N CYS A 786 64.39 42.78 8.43
CA CYS A 786 63.38 42.79 7.36
C CYS A 786 63.17 44.18 6.74
N HIS A 787 63.27 45.24 7.56
CA HIS A 787 63.10 46.63 7.16
C HIS A 787 64.45 47.34 7.28
N ALA A 788 65.23 47.33 6.21
CA ALA A 788 66.44 48.13 6.16
C ALA A 788 66.10 49.63 6.04
N ASN A 789 67.03 50.50 6.44
CA ASN A 789 66.88 51.94 6.23
C ASN A 789 66.76 52.25 4.71
N ALA A 790 66.01 53.29 4.36
CA ALA A 790 65.90 53.73 2.98
C ALA A 790 67.26 54.19 2.42
N PRO A 791 67.54 54.02 1.11
CA PRO A 791 68.77 54.49 0.49
C PRO A 791 68.84 56.02 0.53
N ARG A 792 70.06 56.57 0.61
CA ARG A 792 70.34 58.03 0.70
C ARG A 792 71.07 58.49 -0.57
N THR A 793 70.73 59.67 -1.09
CA THR A 793 71.36 60.27 -2.28
C THR A 793 71.55 61.77 -2.06
N ASP A 794 72.62 62.34 -2.63
CA ASP A 794 73.05 63.73 -2.41
C ASP A 794 72.68 64.70 -3.56
N TYR A 795 72.10 64.17 -4.65
CA TYR A 795 71.72 64.96 -5.83
C TYR A 795 70.20 65.08 -6.00
N THR A 796 69.74 66.32 -6.23
CA THR A 796 68.33 66.70 -6.44
C THR A 796 67.74 66.26 -7.79
N THR A 797 68.57 65.78 -8.71
CA THR A 797 68.16 65.29 -10.04
C THR A 797 68.21 63.78 -10.16
N ASN A 798 68.81 63.08 -9.19
CA ASN A 798 68.74 61.62 -9.10
C ASN A 798 67.45 61.21 -8.41
N ASP A 799 66.32 61.68 -8.95
CA ASP A 799 64.98 61.52 -8.43
C ASP A 799 64.55 60.04 -8.38
N GLY A 800 65.11 59.30 -7.42
CA GLY A 800 64.35 58.33 -6.63
C GLY A 800 63.22 58.99 -5.84
N MET A 801 62.98 60.29 -6.03
CA MET A 801 61.80 61.05 -5.62
C MET A 801 60.52 60.65 -6.39
N THR A 802 60.41 59.37 -6.77
CA THR A 802 59.18 58.66 -7.08
C THR A 802 59.15 57.39 -6.22
N GLY A 803 58.59 57.45 -5.01
CA GLY A 803 58.55 56.28 -4.12
C GLY A 803 58.33 56.57 -2.64
N ASP A 804 58.74 55.62 -1.78
CA ASP A 804 58.46 55.58 -0.33
C ASP A 804 59.65 55.95 0.58
N SER A 805 60.52 56.86 0.13
CA SER A 805 61.71 57.29 0.90
C SER A 805 61.35 58.20 2.08
N HIS A 806 62.03 58.00 3.21
CA HIS A 806 61.79 58.71 4.47
C HIS A 806 62.85 59.78 4.85
N ALA A 807 64.04 59.77 4.21
CA ALA A 807 65.15 60.70 4.42
C ALA A 807 66.02 60.83 3.15
N TRP A 808 66.86 61.88 3.05
CA TRP A 808 67.84 62.05 1.96
C TRP A 808 69.14 62.72 2.45
N GLY A 809 70.22 62.65 1.66
CA GLY A 809 71.49 63.34 1.94
C GLY A 809 71.58 64.67 1.18
N ASN A 810 72.35 65.63 1.68
CA ASN A 810 72.72 66.82 0.93
C ASN A 810 74.14 66.65 0.32
N PRO A 811 74.58 67.54 -0.59
CA PRO A 811 75.93 67.49 -1.18
C PRO A 811 77.11 67.58 -0.20
N TRP A 812 76.85 67.74 1.10
CA TRP A 812 77.84 67.82 2.18
C TRP A 812 77.73 66.61 3.14
N ASP A 813 77.06 65.53 2.72
CA ASP A 813 76.80 64.29 3.45
C ASP A 813 75.92 64.42 4.72
N TYR A 814 75.11 65.48 4.83
CA TYR A 814 74.17 65.62 5.94
C TYR A 814 72.78 65.13 5.58
N GLU A 815 72.19 64.33 6.47
CA GLU A 815 70.81 63.88 6.35
C GLU A 815 69.83 65.06 6.48
N GLN A 816 68.79 65.03 5.65
CA GLN A 816 67.74 66.04 5.53
C GLN A 816 66.35 65.37 5.62
N GLY A 817 65.34 66.16 5.97
CA GLY A 817 63.94 65.72 6.07
C GLY A 817 63.53 65.34 7.49
N HIS A 818 62.79 64.25 7.65
CA HIS A 818 62.28 63.81 8.96
C HIS A 818 63.36 63.23 9.89
N PHE A 819 64.63 63.22 9.47
CA PHE A 819 65.72 62.49 10.15
C PHE A 819 66.88 63.40 10.63
N ASN A 820 67.16 64.55 10.00
CA ASN A 820 68.04 65.62 10.54
C ASN A 820 67.99 66.92 9.71
N LYS A 821 68.53 68.04 10.24
CA LYS A 821 69.16 69.14 9.49
C LYS A 821 70.21 69.88 10.34
N GLU A 822 71.36 70.18 9.71
CA GLU A 822 72.58 70.83 10.22
C GLU A 822 72.45 72.05 11.13
N TRP A 823 71.38 72.83 11.03
CA TRP A 823 71.33 74.18 11.62
C TRP A 823 70.47 74.30 12.88
N PHE A 824 69.72 73.25 13.26
CA PHE A 824 68.73 73.32 14.36
C PHE A 824 68.76 72.16 15.37
N ASN A 825 69.70 71.21 15.23
CA ASN A 825 69.91 70.05 16.12
C ASN A 825 68.59 69.38 16.59
N MET A 826 67.76 68.98 15.62
CA MET A 826 66.43 68.41 15.88
C MET A 826 66.48 66.88 16.08
N ASN A 827 65.57 66.38 16.93
CA ASN A 827 65.31 64.95 17.10
C ASN A 827 64.63 64.37 15.84
N PRO A 828 64.99 63.15 15.41
CA PRO A 828 64.35 62.49 14.27
C PRO A 828 62.93 62.03 14.59
N ILE A 829 62.04 62.01 13.58
CA ILE A 829 60.67 61.50 13.70
C ILE A 829 60.70 59.97 13.66
N THR A 830 60.26 59.32 14.73
CA THR A 830 60.19 57.86 14.84
C THR A 830 58.96 57.30 14.09
N CYS A 831 59.04 56.03 13.67
CA CYS A 831 58.05 55.39 12.79
C CYS A 831 56.61 55.44 13.33
N ASN A 832 56.43 55.32 14.63
CA ASN A 832 55.13 55.29 15.31
C ASN A 832 54.30 56.57 15.16
N TYR A 833 54.93 57.71 14.84
CA TYR A 833 54.20 58.96 14.60
C TYR A 833 53.43 58.94 13.28
N CYS A 834 53.85 58.12 12.31
CA CYS A 834 53.22 57.99 10.99
C CYS A 834 52.66 56.58 10.72
N HIS A 835 53.05 55.57 11.50
CA HIS A 835 52.64 54.17 11.35
C HIS A 835 52.07 53.61 12.66
N ASN A 836 51.27 54.41 13.38
CA ASN A 836 50.81 54.13 14.74
C ASN A 836 50.00 52.83 14.86
N ASP A 837 49.27 52.48 13.80
CA ASP A 837 48.49 51.24 13.73
C ASP A 837 49.39 50.00 13.65
N THR A 838 50.64 50.14 13.21
CA THR A 838 51.60 49.03 13.08
C THR A 838 52.63 49.04 14.22
N VAL A 839 53.10 50.22 14.63
CA VAL A 839 54.14 50.41 15.66
C VAL A 839 53.72 51.53 16.60
N LYS A 840 53.71 51.28 17.91
CA LYS A 840 53.36 52.29 18.94
C LYS A 840 54.55 52.78 19.77
N ALA A 841 55.59 51.97 19.89
CA ALA A 841 56.78 52.32 20.66
C ALA A 841 57.66 53.30 19.88
N ASP A 842 58.29 54.24 20.60
CA ASP A 842 59.30 55.12 20.02
C ASP A 842 60.57 54.31 19.72
N SER A 843 61.08 54.41 18.50
CA SER A 843 62.37 53.83 18.13
C SER A 843 63.49 54.58 18.86
N LYS A 844 64.41 53.85 19.49
CA LYS A 844 65.69 54.46 19.89
C LYS A 844 66.46 54.80 18.61
N TRP A 845 67.26 55.85 18.66
CA TRP A 845 68.05 56.26 17.50
C TRP A 845 69.47 56.62 17.89
N TRP A 846 70.39 56.49 16.94
CA TRP A 846 71.77 56.93 17.05
C TRP A 846 72.26 57.45 15.70
N ARG A 847 73.29 58.31 15.73
CA ARG A 847 73.92 58.84 14.51
C ARG A 847 75.31 58.22 14.32
N SER A 848 75.65 57.89 13.09
CA SER A 848 77.02 57.50 12.71
C SER A 848 77.96 58.72 12.82
N ASN A 849 79.25 58.50 13.06
CA ASN A 849 80.27 59.57 13.02
C ASN A 849 80.45 60.04 11.56
N PRO A 850 80.89 61.30 11.29
CA PRO A 850 80.75 61.95 9.99
C PRO A 850 80.93 61.01 8.80
N PRO A 851 79.89 60.82 7.99
CA PRO A 851 78.62 61.55 7.97
C PRO A 851 77.57 61.18 9.04
N PHE A 852 76.78 62.17 9.49
CA PHE A 852 75.78 62.04 10.57
C PHE A 852 74.45 61.42 10.13
N TYR A 853 74.44 60.11 9.90
CA TYR A 853 73.25 59.37 9.47
C TYR A 853 72.46 58.77 10.64
N THR A 854 71.15 59.05 10.70
CA THR A 854 70.24 58.53 11.73
C THR A 854 69.89 57.08 11.47
N ASN A 855 70.11 56.24 12.48
CA ASN A 855 69.75 54.84 12.49
C ASN A 855 68.72 54.61 13.60
N PHE A 856 67.75 53.74 13.35
CA PHE A 856 66.71 53.37 14.33
C PHE A 856 66.92 51.96 14.85
N SER A 857 66.63 51.76 16.14
CA SER A 857 66.53 50.43 16.73
C SER A 857 65.24 49.75 16.28
N SER A 858 65.22 48.41 16.34
CA SER A 858 63.98 47.65 16.20
C SER A 858 62.92 48.07 17.22
N VAL A 859 61.65 47.98 16.83
CA VAL A 859 60.47 48.33 17.64
C VAL A 859 59.45 47.20 17.60
N PRO A 860 58.73 46.91 18.71
CA PRO A 860 57.70 45.88 18.69
C PRO A 860 56.56 46.23 17.74
N ILE A 861 56.07 45.22 17.01
CA ILE A 861 54.85 45.33 16.21
C ILE A 861 53.65 45.33 17.15
N ALA A 862 52.81 46.34 17.02
CA ALA A 862 51.56 46.48 17.79
C ALA A 862 50.34 45.99 17.00
N GLY A 863 50.32 46.14 15.67
CA GLY A 863 49.24 45.70 14.79
C GLY A 863 49.70 44.67 13.78
N PHE A 864 49.56 43.38 14.11
CA PHE A 864 50.01 42.28 13.24
C PHE A 864 49.20 42.16 11.95
N SER A 865 47.89 42.43 12.01
CA SER A 865 47.00 42.50 10.84
C SER A 865 47.41 43.58 9.85
N LYS A 866 47.92 44.72 10.33
CA LYS A 866 48.37 45.85 9.52
C LYS A 866 49.78 45.64 8.96
N HIS A 867 50.64 44.98 9.72
CA HIS A 867 52.02 44.74 9.31
C HIS A 867 52.17 43.85 8.05
N VAL A 868 51.33 42.82 7.89
CA VAL A 868 51.43 41.85 6.77
C VAL A 868 50.33 41.97 5.73
N ASN A 869 49.64 43.11 5.65
CA ASN A 869 48.49 43.29 4.75
C ASN A 869 48.81 43.63 3.29
N GLY A 870 50.10 43.71 2.94
CA GLY A 870 50.55 44.10 1.61
C GLY A 870 50.29 45.57 1.27
N LYS A 871 49.90 46.40 2.24
CA LYS A 871 49.66 47.84 2.10
C LYS A 871 50.67 48.62 2.95
N LYS A 872 50.84 49.90 2.61
CA LYS A 872 51.60 50.86 3.41
C LYS A 872 50.62 51.61 4.28
N ASP A 873 50.41 51.14 5.50
CA ASP A 873 49.47 51.74 6.42
C ASP A 873 50.09 52.97 7.09
N VAL A 874 49.64 54.15 6.67
CA VAL A 874 49.99 55.43 7.30
C VAL A 874 48.86 55.80 8.24
N ALA A 875 49.16 55.81 9.53
CA ALA A 875 48.25 56.17 10.61
C ALA A 875 49.02 57.07 11.60
N PHE A 876 48.59 58.32 11.71
CA PHE A 876 49.24 59.28 12.58
C PHE A 876 48.97 59.00 14.05
N GLU A 877 49.97 59.19 14.90
CA GLU A 877 49.82 59.15 16.35
C GLU A 877 48.90 60.28 16.83
N LYS A 878 47.76 59.93 17.41
CA LYS A 878 46.70 60.88 17.76
C LYS A 878 46.75 61.39 19.18
N THR A 879 47.45 60.67 20.05
CA THR A 879 47.34 60.81 21.51
C THR A 879 48.52 61.50 22.15
N LYS A 880 49.72 61.40 21.55
CA LYS A 880 50.92 62.12 22.01
C LYS A 880 51.39 63.15 20.98
N PRO A 881 51.78 64.36 21.42
CA PRO A 881 52.43 65.31 20.52
C PRO A 881 53.82 64.83 20.12
N PHE A 882 54.31 65.33 19.00
CA PHE A 882 55.73 65.28 18.66
C PHE A 882 56.40 66.51 19.27
N THR A 883 57.31 66.29 20.22
CA THR A 883 58.10 67.37 20.82
C THR A 883 59.37 67.60 20.02
N MET A 884 59.41 68.73 19.32
CA MET A 884 60.60 69.19 18.65
C MET A 884 61.50 69.92 19.64
N GLU A 885 62.74 69.48 19.76
CA GLU A 885 63.78 70.18 20.50
C GLU A 885 64.70 70.90 19.51
N ARG A 886 64.94 72.20 19.74
CA ARG A 886 65.86 73.03 18.96
C ARG A 886 66.92 73.60 19.89
N ALA A 887 68.19 73.35 19.62
CA ALA A 887 69.28 74.04 20.30
C ALA A 887 69.70 75.29 19.50
N ASP A 888 69.90 76.43 20.17
CA ASP A 888 70.57 77.58 19.56
C ASP A 888 72.11 77.39 19.53
N TRP A 889 72.83 78.33 18.90
CA TRP A 889 74.29 78.29 18.80
C TRP A 889 75.03 78.33 20.14
N TRP A 890 74.34 78.66 21.22
CA TRP A 890 74.85 78.70 22.60
C TRP A 890 74.43 77.45 23.40
N GLY A 891 73.73 76.51 22.78
CA GLY A 891 73.27 75.27 23.42
C GLY A 891 71.96 75.40 24.21
N ASN A 892 71.26 76.54 24.14
CA ASN A 892 69.95 76.68 24.80
C ASN A 892 68.89 75.91 24.03
N ILE A 893 68.14 75.06 24.74
CA ILE A 893 67.13 74.19 24.14
C ILE A 893 65.75 74.86 24.21
N THR A 894 65.12 75.07 23.06
CA THR A 894 63.69 75.42 22.94
C THR A 894 62.90 74.15 22.58
N ARG A 895 61.79 73.91 23.29
CA ARG A 895 60.89 72.78 23.02
C ARG A 895 59.57 73.27 22.43
N THR A 896 59.09 72.63 21.39
CA THR A 896 57.82 72.95 20.75
C THR A 896 57.04 71.67 20.48
N ASP A 897 55.80 71.60 20.97
CA ASP A 897 54.93 70.44 20.81
C ASP A 897 54.01 70.60 19.59
N PHE A 898 54.02 69.59 18.72
CA PHE A 898 53.16 69.51 17.54
C PHE A 898 52.16 68.37 17.70
N SER A 899 50.86 68.70 17.78
CA SER A 899 49.79 67.71 17.87
C SER A 899 49.40 67.18 16.50
N LEU A 900 49.41 65.85 16.33
CA LEU A 900 48.97 65.19 15.10
C LEU A 900 47.51 64.70 15.17
N THR A 901 46.74 65.14 16.18
CA THR A 901 45.33 64.74 16.36
C THR A 901 44.49 65.01 15.09
N GLY A 902 44.72 66.13 14.40
CA GLY A 902 44.03 66.48 13.14
C GLY A 902 44.60 65.89 11.86
N ALA A 903 45.79 65.28 11.90
CA ALA A 903 46.51 64.85 10.69
C ALA A 903 45.83 63.68 9.96
N THR A 904 45.62 63.75 8.65
CA THR A 904 45.01 62.63 7.89
C THR A 904 45.86 62.24 6.70
N TYR A 905 45.77 60.97 6.29
CA TYR A 905 46.44 60.47 5.09
C TYR A 905 45.41 59.95 4.09
N ASP A 906 45.45 60.50 2.89
CA ASP A 906 44.72 60.00 1.74
C ASP A 906 45.61 59.03 0.96
N LYS A 907 45.24 57.75 0.96
CA LYS A 907 45.96 56.66 0.30
C LYS A 907 45.92 56.74 -1.24
N GLU A 908 44.88 57.34 -1.83
CA GLU A 908 44.68 57.39 -3.27
C GLU A 908 45.55 58.48 -3.88
N THR A 909 45.52 59.66 -3.27
CA THR A 909 46.34 60.80 -3.70
C THR A 909 47.76 60.77 -3.11
N LYS A 910 47.98 59.91 -2.11
CA LYS A 910 49.16 59.83 -1.26
C LYS A 910 49.46 61.18 -0.61
N SER A 911 48.45 61.79 0.00
CA SER A 911 48.53 63.15 0.56
C SER A 911 48.30 63.16 2.06
N CYS A 912 49.15 63.86 2.80
CA CYS A 912 48.98 64.15 4.22
C CYS A 912 48.31 65.54 4.36
N ASN A 913 47.24 65.64 5.15
CA ASN A 913 46.51 66.89 5.38
C ASN A 913 46.50 67.26 6.86
N SER A 914 46.46 68.55 7.15
CA SER A 914 46.32 69.09 8.53
C SER A 914 47.41 68.59 9.50
N VAL A 915 48.64 68.45 9.00
CA VAL A 915 49.80 68.05 9.79
C VAL A 915 50.40 69.28 10.46
N SER A 916 50.31 69.37 11.78
CA SER A 916 50.73 70.56 12.55
C SER A 916 52.21 70.91 12.41
N CYS A 917 53.07 69.93 12.09
CA CYS A 917 54.49 70.15 11.81
C CYS A 917 54.75 70.91 10.50
N HIS A 918 53.76 71.01 9.60
CA HIS A 918 53.87 71.66 8.28
C HIS A 918 53.12 73.01 8.25
N LEU A 919 53.56 73.98 9.06
CA LEU A 919 52.85 75.24 9.31
C LEU A 919 52.50 76.06 8.05
N GLY A 920 53.24 75.89 6.95
CA GLY A 920 53.00 76.57 5.66
C GLY A 920 52.27 75.75 4.59
N GLN A 921 51.91 74.49 4.86
CA GLN A 921 51.38 73.57 3.85
C GLN A 921 50.10 72.88 4.35
N THR A 922 48.96 73.15 3.71
CA THR A 922 47.68 72.52 4.06
C THR A 922 47.55 71.07 3.56
N THR A 923 48.28 70.73 2.48
CA THR A 923 48.33 69.40 1.88
C THR A 923 49.76 69.09 1.41
N VAL A 924 50.34 67.98 1.90
CA VAL A 924 51.70 67.53 1.58
C VAL A 924 51.62 66.20 0.85
N LYS A 925 52.22 66.08 -0.34
CA LYS A 925 52.19 64.83 -1.11
C LYS A 925 53.40 63.94 -0.76
N TRP A 926 53.12 62.71 -0.36
CA TRP A 926 54.11 61.66 -0.08
C TRP A 926 55.03 61.45 -1.28
N GLY A 927 56.34 61.47 -1.04
CA GLY A 927 57.36 61.16 -2.03
C GLY A 927 57.55 62.21 -3.14
N LYS A 928 56.95 63.40 -3.04
CA LYS A 928 57.18 64.48 -4.04
C LYS A 928 58.47 65.23 -3.74
N THR A 929 59.24 65.51 -4.79
CA THR A 929 60.47 66.30 -4.75
C THR A 929 60.23 67.67 -4.12
N TYR A 930 61.01 67.99 -3.10
CA TYR A 930 61.01 69.31 -2.49
C TYR A 930 62.13 70.15 -3.15
N ARG A 931 61.81 71.40 -3.53
CA ARG A 931 62.66 72.24 -4.39
C ARG A 931 64.03 72.46 -3.77
N GLY A 932 65.05 72.11 -4.56
CA GLY A 932 66.44 72.17 -4.17
C GLY A 932 66.92 73.55 -3.72
N TYR A 933 67.90 73.48 -2.83
CA TYR A 933 68.91 74.47 -2.53
C TYR A 933 69.18 75.43 -3.71
N GLN A 934 68.77 76.71 -3.61
CA GLN A 934 69.36 77.74 -4.46
C GLN A 934 70.74 78.07 -3.87
N ALA A 935 71.77 77.55 -4.52
CA ALA A 935 73.17 77.61 -4.09
C ALA A 935 73.78 79.01 -3.91
N TRP A 936 73.01 80.10 -4.02
CA TRP A 936 73.54 81.46 -3.99
C TRP A 936 73.24 82.28 -2.73
N ASN A 937 72.26 81.90 -1.88
CA ASN A 937 71.93 82.69 -0.67
C ASN A 937 71.88 81.90 0.65
N GLY A 938 72.28 80.62 0.67
CA GLY A 938 72.47 79.86 1.93
C GLY A 938 71.24 79.58 2.79
N ILE A 939 70.02 79.94 2.34
CA ILE A 939 68.77 79.71 3.09
C ILE A 939 67.98 78.59 2.41
N ASP A 940 67.76 77.51 3.16
CA ASP A 940 66.83 76.45 2.80
C ASP A 940 65.39 76.92 3.08
N TYR A 941 64.65 77.14 2.00
CA TYR A 941 63.41 77.90 1.99
C TYR A 941 62.27 77.26 2.79
N VAL A 942 62.25 75.93 3.02
CA VAL A 942 61.13 75.26 3.73
C VAL A 942 61.35 75.05 5.21
N CYS A 943 62.57 74.86 5.70
CA CYS A 943 62.77 75.05 7.13
C CYS A 943 62.44 76.49 7.52
N TRP A 944 62.64 77.45 6.62
CA TRP A 944 62.21 78.82 6.83
C TRP A 944 60.65 78.95 6.76
N GLU A 945 59.98 78.41 5.73
CA GLU A 945 58.51 78.42 5.63
C GLU A 945 57.80 77.65 6.76
N CYS A 946 58.40 76.58 7.29
CA CYS A 946 57.84 75.80 8.40
C CYS A 946 58.29 76.27 9.79
N HIS A 947 59.41 77.00 9.95
CA HIS A 947 59.99 77.28 11.27
C HIS A 947 60.46 78.72 11.55
N SER A 948 60.36 79.65 10.62
CA SER A 948 60.74 81.07 10.86
C SER A 948 59.65 82.08 10.51
N GLY A 949 58.40 81.63 10.37
CA GLY A 949 57.24 82.51 10.45
C GLY A 949 56.85 82.75 11.91
N GLY A 950 57.29 83.87 12.46
CA GLY A 950 56.72 84.38 13.71
C GLY A 950 55.25 84.73 13.54
N TYR A 951 54.42 84.19 14.42
CA TYR A 951 53.35 84.93 15.07
C TYR A 951 53.73 85.11 16.54
#